data_AF-A0A941VMR4-F1
#
_entry.id   AF-A0A941VMR4-F1
#
_cell.length_a   1.000
_cell.length_b   1.000
_cell.length_c   1.000
_cell.angle_alpha   90.00
_cell.angle_beta   90.00
_cell.angle_gamma   90.00
#
_symmetry.space_group_name_H-M   'P 1'
#
loop_
_entity.id
_entity.type
_entity.pdbx_description
1 polymer ?
#
loop_
_entity_poly.entity_id
_entity_poly.type
_entity_poly.pdbx_seq_one_letter_code
_entity_poly.pdbx_strand_id
1 'polypeptide(L)'
;MENVSGVKGNFRVALKRTPRYLDASKCTACGDCEKVCPVKLPSEYDQGLATRKAVYKKYAQAIPGAFAIQKADKAPCRLACPAGLNVQGYVQMVKEGKYKEALQIIMEDLPLPGVLGRICPHGCEDACRRCEKDEPVAIRDLKRLAADRCDLRQIRIECLPPRPETVAIIGSGPAGLSAAYHLARKGIRATIFEALPQAGGMLRVGIPEHRLPRTILDQEIEGITSLGVEIKTGTPLGPDLTVADLFKKGYKAVYLALGAHKGIELGIPGEKAKGVRQGVEFLRELSLSGRTEVGKTVAIIGGGNVAIDVARSAVRLGAQEVNIIYRRTKAEMPVWEEERVAAEAEGVTITYLSAPQEVLTEESRIVGVRCIRMELGEPDSSGRRRPIPVPGSEYEIPADQLIIAIGQIPDLSALEDVSGLKFSRWGTLEADTVTYATGCEGVFAGGDVQTGPWIAIGAVAAGREAAESIVRYLDGRDMAEGRKPAAHENPIHRPVPQEESRRKRQEMPVLPVGKRQGNFREVELGYEESAGREEASRCLNCGYCCECYQCVAACGPHAVTLETHGQDTQRMDLQVGSVILAPGFSAFDPSRYGPYHYAEYPNVVTSMEFERILSPTGPYGGHLKRPSDGKEPKRIAWLQCVGSRDTNQCDHGYCSAVCCMYAIKEAVIAKEHAGEDTECTIFYIDIRTHGKDFERYYNDAKEKRGVRFIRSRVPTIERVPGSEDLLIPYVNEKGEVTEERFDMVVLSVGMETSSEVVAMAKKLGIELSEGRFCNTGPFKPVSTSREGIYVCGAFQGPKDIPQSVVQASAAACAASTDLSIARWRETTIRQIPAEIDVSASE
;
A
#
# COMPACT_ATOMS: atom_id res chain seq x y z
N MET A 1 24.70 -8.78 7.25
CA MET A 1 25.31 -9.88 8.04
C MET A 1 24.59 -9.93 9.37
N GLU A 2 23.97 -11.05 9.72
CA GLU A 2 23.19 -11.19 10.96
C GLU A 2 24.07 -11.62 12.14
N ASN A 3 24.98 -12.57 11.93
CA ASN A 3 25.87 -13.08 12.97
C ASN A 3 27.17 -13.66 12.36
N VAL A 4 28.26 -13.63 13.15
CA VAL A 4 29.51 -14.36 12.86
C VAL A 4 29.97 -15.05 14.13
N SER A 5 29.94 -16.38 14.13
CA SER A 5 30.43 -17.22 15.22
C SER A 5 31.64 -18.05 14.77
N GLY A 6 32.37 -18.60 15.73
CA GLY A 6 33.59 -19.36 15.48
C GLY A 6 34.86 -18.53 15.63
N VAL A 7 35.97 -19.16 15.25
CA VAL A 7 37.34 -18.68 15.47
C VAL A 7 38.07 -18.55 14.14
N LYS A 8 39.21 -17.86 14.16
CA LYS A 8 40.13 -17.74 13.01
C LYS A 8 40.31 -19.09 12.30
N GLY A 9 40.06 -19.11 10.98
CA GLY A 9 40.15 -20.32 10.15
C GLY A 9 38.85 -21.13 10.06
N ASN A 10 37.85 -20.88 10.91
CA ASN A 10 36.57 -21.60 10.90
C ASN A 10 35.43 -20.73 11.47
N PHE A 11 34.91 -19.84 10.63
CA PHE A 11 33.74 -19.01 10.95
C PHE A 11 32.48 -19.58 10.32
N ARG A 12 31.36 -19.43 11.03
CA ARG A 12 30.01 -19.53 10.47
C ARG A 12 29.40 -18.14 10.41
N VAL A 13 28.98 -17.73 9.22
CA VAL A 13 28.44 -16.40 8.92
C VAL A 13 26.98 -16.55 8.51
N ALA A 14 26.07 -16.03 9.33
CA ALA A 14 24.66 -15.93 8.99
C ALA A 14 24.41 -14.65 8.19
N LEU A 15 23.85 -14.78 7.00
CA LEU A 15 23.52 -13.69 6.09
C LEU A 15 22.01 -13.65 5.83
N LYS A 16 21.50 -12.42 5.74
CA LYS A 16 20.16 -12.14 5.24
C LYS A 16 20.29 -11.58 3.83
N ARG A 17 19.77 -12.30 2.83
CA ARG A 17 19.80 -11.91 1.42
C ARG A 17 18.41 -11.43 1.00
N THR A 18 18.27 -10.11 0.87
CA THR A 18 17.07 -9.51 0.27
C THR A 18 17.06 -9.80 -1.24
N PRO A 19 15.92 -10.25 -1.80
CA PRO A 19 15.82 -10.54 -3.22
C PRO A 19 15.87 -9.26 -4.07
N ARG A 20 16.31 -9.39 -5.32
CA ARG A 20 16.20 -8.33 -6.33
C ARG A 20 14.81 -8.27 -6.96
N TYR A 21 14.00 -9.30 -6.69
CA TYR A 21 12.69 -9.57 -7.30
C TYR A 21 12.73 -9.78 -8.82
N LEU A 22 13.92 -10.08 -9.33
CA LEU A 22 14.18 -10.44 -10.72
C LEU A 22 15.42 -11.30 -10.82
N ASP A 23 15.51 -12.08 -11.90
CA ASP A 23 16.65 -12.92 -12.21
C ASP A 23 17.76 -12.12 -12.89
N ALA A 24 18.86 -11.90 -12.16
CA ALA A 24 20.01 -11.15 -12.65
C ALA A 24 20.76 -11.86 -13.80
N SER A 25 20.59 -13.19 -13.95
CA SER A 25 21.24 -13.96 -15.02
C SER A 25 20.54 -13.79 -16.37
N LYS A 26 19.24 -13.48 -16.37
CA LYS A 26 18.42 -13.23 -17.58
C LYS A 26 18.29 -11.75 -17.92
N CYS A 27 18.57 -10.86 -16.98
CA CYS A 27 18.38 -9.43 -17.18
C CYS A 27 19.39 -8.86 -18.19
N THR A 28 18.88 -8.35 -19.31
CA THR A 28 19.68 -7.67 -20.35
C THR A 28 19.90 -6.18 -20.09
N ALA A 29 19.39 -5.66 -18.96
CA ALA A 29 19.45 -4.25 -18.58
C ALA A 29 18.85 -3.26 -19.61
N CYS A 30 17.83 -3.66 -20.38
CA CYS A 30 17.18 -2.83 -21.41
C CYS A 30 16.31 -1.66 -20.86
N GLY A 31 15.85 -1.75 -19.61
CA GLY A 31 15.06 -0.70 -18.94
C GLY A 31 13.57 -0.68 -19.25
N ASP A 32 13.01 -1.63 -20.01
CA ASP A 32 11.58 -1.60 -20.37
C ASP A 32 10.65 -1.73 -19.15
N CYS A 33 11.07 -2.52 -18.15
CA CYS A 33 10.38 -2.64 -16.87
C CYS A 33 10.33 -1.33 -16.06
N GLU A 34 11.33 -0.46 -16.20
CA GLU A 34 11.37 0.86 -15.58
C GLU A 34 10.40 1.82 -16.28
N LYS A 35 10.38 1.83 -17.62
CA LYS A 35 9.51 2.71 -18.44
C LYS A 35 8.03 2.54 -18.10
N VAL A 36 7.58 1.30 -17.87
CA VAL A 36 6.17 0.99 -17.57
C VAL A 36 5.79 1.15 -16.09
N CYS A 37 6.76 1.39 -15.20
CA CYS A 37 6.51 1.51 -13.77
C CYS A 37 5.80 2.85 -13.46
N PRO A 38 4.61 2.85 -12.82
CA PRO A 38 3.85 4.07 -12.54
C PRO A 38 4.36 4.82 -11.28
N VAL A 39 5.14 4.14 -10.45
CA VAL A 39 5.61 4.66 -9.16
C VAL A 39 6.80 5.59 -9.38
N LYS A 40 6.77 6.77 -8.76
CA LYS A 40 7.91 7.70 -8.69
C LYS A 40 8.37 7.80 -7.23
N LEU A 41 9.68 7.70 -7.02
CA LEU A 41 10.35 7.76 -5.72
C LEU A 41 11.57 8.69 -5.83
N PRO A 42 12.05 9.31 -4.74
CA PRO A 42 13.33 10.01 -4.75
C PRO A 42 14.47 9.08 -5.17
N SER A 43 15.42 9.60 -5.97
CA SER A 43 16.61 8.85 -6.41
C SER A 43 17.73 8.99 -5.39
N GLU A 44 18.06 7.91 -4.67
CA GLU A 44 19.21 7.90 -3.74
C GLU A 44 20.54 8.02 -4.50
N TYR A 45 20.60 7.54 -5.75
CA TYR A 45 21.77 7.68 -6.62
C TYR A 45 22.04 9.15 -6.96
N ASP A 46 20.99 9.95 -7.15
CA ASP A 46 21.07 11.37 -7.46
C ASP A 46 20.88 12.26 -6.22
N GLN A 47 21.09 11.72 -5.02
CA GLN A 47 21.00 12.46 -3.76
C GLN A 47 19.65 13.19 -3.57
N GLY A 48 18.55 12.65 -4.10
CA GLY A 48 17.22 13.25 -4.01
C GLY A 48 16.94 14.38 -5.00
N LEU A 49 17.93 14.80 -5.81
CA LEU A 49 17.77 15.86 -6.84
C LEU A 49 16.88 15.45 -8.01
N ALA A 50 16.62 14.15 -8.17
CA ALA A 50 15.73 13.60 -9.18
C ALA A 50 14.85 12.48 -8.61
N THR A 51 13.90 12.03 -9.43
CA THR A 51 13.06 10.88 -9.14
C THR A 51 13.49 9.65 -9.94
N ARG A 52 13.31 8.47 -9.36
CA ARG A 52 13.44 7.16 -10.02
C ARG A 52 12.14 6.37 -9.89
N LYS A 53 12.09 5.22 -10.54
CA LYS A 53 10.98 4.27 -10.44
C LYS A 53 11.20 3.25 -9.31
N ALA A 54 10.16 2.47 -9.00
CA ALA A 54 10.28 1.35 -8.05
C ALA A 54 11.12 0.20 -8.62
N VAL A 55 11.07 -0.02 -9.95
CA VAL A 55 12.03 -0.86 -10.68
C VAL A 55 13.17 0.03 -11.12
N TYR A 56 14.39 -0.24 -10.68
CA TYR A 56 15.52 0.69 -10.83
C TYR A 56 16.84 -0.05 -10.99
N LYS A 57 17.82 0.64 -11.58
CA LYS A 57 19.23 0.25 -11.54
C LYS A 57 19.91 1.03 -10.41
N LYS A 58 20.71 0.37 -9.57
CA LYS A 58 21.31 1.00 -8.37
C LYS A 58 22.19 2.21 -8.71
N TYR A 59 22.94 2.13 -9.82
CA TYR A 59 23.73 3.21 -10.39
C TYR A 59 24.08 2.84 -11.84
N ALA A 60 24.47 3.83 -12.66
CA ALA A 60 24.67 3.66 -14.11
C ALA A 60 25.61 2.49 -14.47
N GLN A 61 26.73 2.35 -13.73
CA GLN A 61 27.76 1.34 -13.94
C GLN A 61 27.64 0.12 -12.99
N ALA A 62 26.44 -0.20 -12.51
CA ALA A 62 26.25 -1.32 -11.59
C ALA A 62 26.80 -2.65 -12.15
N ILE A 63 27.43 -3.45 -11.28
CA ILE A 63 27.89 -4.80 -11.59
C ILE A 63 27.27 -5.78 -10.55
N PRO A 64 26.47 -6.77 -10.98
CA PRO A 64 25.93 -6.93 -12.34
C PRO A 64 25.03 -5.75 -12.71
N GLY A 65 24.96 -5.41 -14.01
CA GLY A 65 24.16 -4.31 -14.56
C GLY A 65 22.64 -4.50 -14.49
N ALA A 66 22.18 -5.51 -13.76
CA ALA A 66 20.79 -5.87 -13.63
C ALA A 66 20.00 -4.86 -12.78
N PHE A 67 18.73 -4.71 -13.11
CA PHE A 67 17.76 -3.94 -12.33
C PHE A 67 17.48 -4.62 -10.97
N ALA A 68 16.73 -3.94 -10.12
CA ALA A 68 16.09 -4.49 -8.93
C ALA A 68 14.74 -3.80 -8.74
N ILE A 69 13.85 -4.43 -7.97
CA ILE A 69 12.57 -3.82 -7.58
C ILE A 69 12.62 -3.51 -6.09
N GLN A 70 12.35 -2.27 -5.71
CA GLN A 70 12.18 -1.92 -4.31
C GLN A 70 10.77 -2.29 -3.85
N LYS A 71 10.68 -3.13 -2.82
CA LYS A 71 9.40 -3.54 -2.22
C LYS A 71 9.47 -3.36 -0.71
N ALA A 72 8.31 -3.08 -0.13
CA ALA A 72 8.03 -3.15 1.30
C ALA A 72 6.90 -4.17 1.52
N ASP A 73 6.41 -4.31 2.75
CA ASP A 73 5.22 -5.12 3.00
C ASP A 73 3.99 -4.54 2.31
N LYS A 74 2.98 -5.39 2.09
CA LYS A 74 1.72 -5.03 1.43
C LYS A 74 1.15 -3.76 2.03
N ALA A 75 0.71 -2.82 1.18
CA ALA A 75 0.19 -1.54 1.63
C ALA A 75 -0.97 -1.71 2.64
N PRO A 76 -1.09 -0.81 3.65
CA PRO A 76 -2.14 -0.89 4.67
C PRO A 76 -3.57 -1.01 4.11
N CYS A 77 -3.86 -0.26 3.05
CA CYS A 77 -5.16 -0.30 2.37
C CYS A 77 -5.48 -1.67 1.74
N ARG A 78 -4.46 -2.46 1.36
CA ARG A 78 -4.62 -3.84 0.89
C ARG A 78 -4.85 -4.79 2.06
N LEU A 79 -4.11 -4.62 3.16
CA LEU A 79 -4.26 -5.45 4.37
C LEU A 79 -5.62 -5.24 5.06
N ALA A 80 -6.15 -4.02 5.03
CA ALA A 80 -7.46 -3.69 5.60
C ALA A 80 -8.64 -4.11 4.72
N CYS A 81 -8.42 -4.41 3.44
CA CYS A 81 -9.47 -4.89 2.56
C CYS A 81 -9.78 -6.36 2.85
N PRO A 82 -11.02 -6.76 3.19
CA PRO A 82 -11.35 -8.16 3.44
C PRO A 82 -11.04 -9.10 2.26
N ALA A 83 -11.16 -8.58 1.04
CA ALA A 83 -10.81 -9.33 -0.18
C ALA A 83 -9.31 -9.23 -0.56
N GLY A 84 -8.48 -8.48 0.19
CA GLY A 84 -7.04 -8.36 -0.07
C GLY A 84 -6.67 -7.70 -1.40
N LEU A 85 -7.56 -6.88 -1.96
CA LEU A 85 -7.40 -6.26 -3.28
C LEU A 85 -6.11 -5.45 -3.39
N ASN A 86 -5.48 -5.46 -4.56
CA ASN A 86 -4.31 -4.62 -4.81
C ASN A 86 -4.68 -3.14 -5.01
N VAL A 87 -5.03 -2.48 -3.91
CA VAL A 87 -5.43 -1.06 -3.87
C VAL A 87 -4.38 -0.14 -4.45
N GLN A 88 -3.13 -0.25 -4.01
CA GLN A 88 -2.06 0.60 -4.51
C GLN A 88 -1.87 0.42 -6.03
N GLY A 89 -1.98 -0.82 -6.53
CA GLY A 89 -1.87 -1.15 -7.95
C GLY A 89 -2.89 -0.41 -8.82
N TYR A 90 -4.18 -0.60 -8.55
CA TYR A 90 -5.21 0.04 -9.38
C TYR A 90 -5.28 1.55 -9.21
N VAL A 91 -4.98 2.09 -8.01
CA VAL A 91 -4.88 3.55 -7.79
C VAL A 91 -3.75 4.14 -8.64
N GLN A 92 -2.59 3.47 -8.72
CA GLN A 92 -1.51 3.93 -9.60
C GLN A 92 -1.88 3.82 -11.09
N MET A 93 -2.66 2.84 -11.51
CA MET A 93 -3.16 2.77 -12.89
C MET A 93 -4.16 3.90 -13.19
N VAL A 94 -5.08 4.21 -12.28
CA VAL A 94 -6.01 5.34 -12.40
C VAL A 94 -5.24 6.66 -12.54
N LYS A 95 -4.21 6.91 -11.73
CA LYS A 95 -3.33 8.08 -11.84
C LYS A 95 -2.73 8.24 -13.24
N GLU A 96 -2.29 7.14 -13.85
CA GLU A 96 -1.70 7.12 -15.20
C GLU A 96 -2.77 7.15 -16.32
N GLY A 97 -4.07 7.16 -16.01
CA GLY A 97 -5.17 7.11 -16.99
C GLY A 97 -5.39 5.71 -17.61
N LYS A 98 -4.82 4.67 -17.00
CA LYS A 98 -4.83 3.28 -17.48
C LYS A 98 -5.98 2.48 -16.87
N TYR A 99 -7.22 2.84 -17.22
CA TYR A 99 -8.43 2.27 -16.59
C TYR A 99 -8.62 0.77 -16.88
N LYS A 100 -8.23 0.32 -18.07
CA LYS A 100 -8.30 -1.10 -18.43
C LYS A 100 -7.39 -1.95 -17.55
N GLU A 101 -6.15 -1.51 -17.36
CA GLU A 101 -5.17 -2.16 -16.48
C GLU A 101 -5.58 -2.05 -15.01
N ALA A 102 -6.21 -0.94 -14.60
CA ALA A 102 -6.80 -0.82 -13.27
C ALA A 102 -7.87 -1.89 -13.03
N LEU A 103 -8.79 -2.08 -13.99
CA LEU A 103 -9.81 -3.13 -13.92
C LEU A 103 -9.22 -4.53 -13.94
N GLN A 104 -8.22 -4.82 -14.77
CA GLN A 104 -7.52 -6.10 -14.76
C GLN A 104 -6.94 -6.42 -13.37
N ILE A 105 -6.34 -5.43 -12.71
CA ILE A 105 -5.82 -5.59 -11.34
C ILE A 105 -6.94 -5.86 -10.33
N ILE A 106 -8.07 -5.16 -10.45
CA ILE A 106 -9.22 -5.34 -9.53
C ILE A 106 -9.86 -6.71 -9.74
N MET A 107 -10.09 -7.09 -10.99
CA MET A 107 -10.79 -8.31 -11.39
C MET A 107 -9.98 -9.59 -11.16
N GLU A 108 -8.70 -9.49 -10.85
CA GLU A 108 -7.93 -10.62 -10.34
C GLU A 108 -8.57 -11.23 -9.07
N ASP A 109 -9.16 -10.38 -8.22
CA ASP A 109 -9.73 -10.78 -6.94
C ASP A 109 -11.25 -10.50 -6.82
N LEU A 110 -11.74 -9.42 -7.46
CA LEU A 110 -13.10 -8.90 -7.31
C LEU A 110 -13.85 -8.88 -8.66
N PRO A 111 -14.89 -9.70 -8.85
CA PRO A 111 -15.66 -9.69 -10.10
C PRO A 111 -16.73 -8.60 -10.19
N LEU A 112 -16.89 -7.78 -9.15
CA LEU A 112 -17.93 -6.74 -9.04
C LEU A 112 -17.33 -5.33 -8.76
N PRO A 113 -16.34 -4.85 -9.56
CA PRO A 113 -15.65 -3.57 -9.31
C PRO A 113 -16.58 -2.34 -9.28
N GLY A 114 -17.55 -2.24 -10.17
CA GLY A 114 -18.52 -1.16 -10.30
C GLY A 114 -19.55 -1.14 -9.19
N VAL A 115 -20.04 -2.30 -8.74
CA VAL A 115 -20.90 -2.40 -7.54
C VAL A 115 -20.10 -1.98 -6.30
N LEU A 116 -18.93 -2.58 -6.06
CA LEU A 116 -18.11 -2.27 -4.87
C LEU A 116 -17.34 -0.93 -4.98
N GLY A 117 -17.45 -0.23 -6.09
CA GLY A 117 -17.09 1.18 -6.22
C GLY A 117 -18.16 2.13 -5.68
N ARG A 118 -19.39 1.66 -5.48
CA ARG A 118 -20.53 2.46 -5.01
C ARG A 118 -20.90 2.18 -3.57
N ILE A 119 -20.95 0.90 -3.20
CA ILE A 119 -21.53 0.48 -1.92
C ILE A 119 -20.50 0.08 -0.86
N CYS A 120 -19.21 0.06 -1.23
CA CYS A 120 -18.19 -0.47 -0.34
C CYS A 120 -17.98 0.48 0.85
N PRO A 121 -17.96 -0.06 2.09
CA PRO A 121 -17.70 0.70 3.30
C PRO A 121 -16.22 1.10 3.46
N HIS A 122 -15.40 0.86 2.45
CA HIS A 122 -14.09 1.49 2.29
C HIS A 122 -13.14 1.50 3.51
N GLY A 123 -13.12 0.47 4.37
CA GLY A 123 -12.16 0.36 5.49
C GLY A 123 -10.67 0.40 5.09
N CYS A 124 -10.37 0.27 3.79
CA CYS A 124 -9.06 0.57 3.21
C CYS A 124 -8.66 2.05 3.28
N GLU A 125 -9.63 2.96 3.34
CA GLU A 125 -9.43 4.41 3.50
C GLU A 125 -9.11 4.74 4.96
N ASP A 126 -9.74 4.07 5.93
CA ASP A 126 -9.41 4.20 7.37
C ASP A 126 -7.96 3.82 7.65
N ALA A 127 -7.47 2.78 6.98
CA ALA A 127 -6.07 2.33 7.08
C ALA A 127 -5.09 3.18 6.24
N CYS A 128 -5.56 4.17 5.49
CA CYS A 128 -4.71 4.94 4.60
C CYS A 128 -3.75 5.84 5.37
N ARG A 129 -2.44 5.65 5.19
CA ARG A 129 -1.41 6.48 5.86
C ARG A 129 -1.36 7.94 5.39
N ARG A 130 -2.12 8.30 4.36
CA ARG A 130 -2.30 9.70 3.97
C ARG A 130 -2.93 10.54 5.09
N CYS A 131 -3.69 9.90 5.98
CA CYS A 131 -4.24 10.51 7.20
C CYS A 131 -3.16 11.07 8.15
N GLU A 132 -1.89 10.65 8.03
CA GLU A 132 -0.76 11.27 8.75
C GLU A 132 -0.44 12.70 8.26
N LYS A 133 -1.00 13.12 7.12
CA LYS A 133 -0.76 14.44 6.50
C LYS A 133 -2.05 15.25 6.32
N ASP A 134 -3.07 14.63 5.72
CA ASP A 134 -4.36 15.25 5.45
C ASP A 134 -5.49 14.19 5.48
N GLU A 135 -6.25 14.02 4.41
CA GLU A 135 -7.40 13.11 4.32
C GLU A 135 -7.01 11.82 3.58
N PRO A 136 -7.69 10.69 3.78
CA PRO A 136 -7.39 9.48 3.02
C PRO A 136 -7.55 9.69 1.50
N VAL A 137 -6.92 8.80 0.73
CA VAL A 137 -7.20 8.70 -0.71
C VAL A 137 -8.60 8.12 -0.88
N ALA A 138 -9.41 8.68 -1.79
CA ALA A 138 -10.78 8.24 -2.11
C ALA A 138 -10.80 6.91 -2.91
N ILE A 139 -10.28 5.86 -2.29
CA ILE A 139 -10.04 4.55 -2.90
C ILE A 139 -11.32 3.94 -3.50
N ARG A 140 -12.45 4.03 -2.79
CA ARG A 140 -13.76 3.54 -3.26
C ARG A 140 -14.16 4.22 -4.56
N ASP A 141 -14.03 5.55 -4.58
CA ASP A 141 -14.47 6.38 -5.69
C ASP A 141 -13.54 6.25 -6.90
N LEU A 142 -12.24 6.04 -6.67
CA LEU A 142 -11.28 5.71 -7.74
C LEU A 142 -11.54 4.32 -8.36
N LYS A 143 -11.99 3.35 -7.55
CA LYS A 143 -12.43 2.04 -8.07
C LYS A 143 -13.67 2.20 -8.94
N ARG A 144 -14.64 3.00 -8.50
CA ARG A 144 -15.82 3.36 -9.31
C ARG A 144 -15.39 4.02 -10.62
N LEU A 145 -14.50 5.01 -10.58
CA LEU A 145 -14.02 5.68 -11.79
C LEU A 145 -13.41 4.69 -12.78
N ALA A 146 -12.61 3.74 -12.31
CA ALA A 146 -12.04 2.70 -13.18
C ALA A 146 -13.13 1.84 -13.85
N ALA A 147 -14.16 1.45 -13.10
CA ALA A 147 -15.30 0.68 -13.61
C ALA A 147 -16.21 1.50 -14.55
N ASP A 148 -16.44 2.77 -14.27
CA ASP A 148 -17.31 3.62 -15.08
C ASP A 148 -16.64 4.05 -16.41
N ARG A 149 -15.30 4.07 -16.49
CA ARG A 149 -14.53 4.50 -17.68
C ARG A 149 -14.20 3.36 -18.64
N CYS A 150 -14.35 2.11 -18.25
CA CYS A 150 -14.00 0.97 -19.08
C CYS A 150 -15.10 -0.10 -19.00
N ASP A 151 -15.63 -0.50 -20.16
CA ASP A 151 -16.60 -1.59 -20.23
C ASP A 151 -15.93 -2.89 -19.77
N LEU A 152 -16.46 -3.46 -18.69
CA LEU A 152 -15.95 -4.68 -18.06
C LEU A 152 -15.90 -5.87 -19.04
N ARG A 153 -16.77 -5.89 -20.05
CA ARG A 153 -16.80 -6.94 -21.09
C ARG A 153 -15.60 -6.89 -22.04
N GLN A 154 -14.84 -5.79 -22.05
CA GLN A 154 -13.59 -5.66 -22.81
C GLN A 154 -12.37 -6.20 -22.05
N ILE A 155 -12.55 -6.56 -20.77
CA ILE A 155 -11.51 -7.15 -19.96
C ILE A 155 -11.44 -8.64 -20.27
N ARG A 156 -10.33 -9.07 -20.86
CA ARG A 156 -10.08 -10.49 -21.07
C ARG A 156 -9.76 -11.15 -19.73
N ILE A 157 -10.63 -12.05 -19.29
CA ILE A 157 -10.41 -12.91 -18.13
C ILE A 157 -9.77 -14.21 -18.61
N GLU A 158 -8.60 -14.53 -18.06
CA GLU A 158 -7.92 -15.78 -18.37
C GLU A 158 -8.57 -16.93 -17.58
N CYS A 159 -9.08 -17.91 -18.31
CA CYS A 159 -9.61 -19.16 -17.77
C CYS A 159 -8.67 -20.32 -18.13
N LEU A 160 -8.43 -21.20 -17.17
CA LEU A 160 -7.77 -22.48 -17.40
C LEU A 160 -8.62 -23.38 -18.31
N PRO A 161 -8.01 -24.41 -18.94
CA PRO A 161 -8.75 -25.36 -19.77
C PRO A 161 -9.97 -25.96 -19.05
N PRO A 162 -11.09 -26.21 -19.77
CA PRO A 162 -12.30 -26.76 -19.18
C PRO A 162 -12.06 -28.10 -18.47
N ARG A 163 -12.69 -28.23 -17.30
CA ARG A 163 -12.68 -29.42 -16.46
C ARG A 163 -14.05 -30.13 -16.52
N PRO A 164 -14.10 -31.47 -16.37
CA PRO A 164 -15.36 -32.23 -16.42
C PRO A 164 -16.23 -32.06 -15.16
N GLU A 165 -15.65 -31.68 -14.02
CA GLU A 165 -16.37 -31.51 -12.76
C GLU A 165 -17.29 -30.28 -12.81
N THR A 166 -18.45 -30.40 -12.15
CA THR A 166 -19.42 -29.31 -12.01
C THR A 166 -19.74 -29.04 -10.54
N VAL A 167 -20.05 -27.78 -10.23
CA VAL A 167 -20.33 -27.31 -8.87
C VAL A 167 -21.70 -26.64 -8.84
N ALA A 168 -22.50 -26.94 -7.82
CA ALA A 168 -23.75 -26.22 -7.55
C ALA A 168 -23.51 -25.12 -6.52
N ILE A 169 -24.05 -23.93 -6.77
CA ILE A 169 -23.98 -22.79 -5.86
C ILE A 169 -25.39 -22.38 -5.51
N ILE A 170 -25.69 -22.19 -4.23
CA ILE A 170 -27.03 -21.83 -3.76
C ILE A 170 -27.04 -20.37 -3.33
N GLY A 171 -27.71 -19.53 -4.12
CA GLY A 171 -27.78 -18.09 -3.93
C GLY A 171 -26.85 -17.32 -4.87
N SER A 172 -27.39 -16.28 -5.51
CA SER A 172 -26.69 -15.40 -6.46
C SER A 172 -26.24 -14.07 -5.84
N GLY A 173 -26.05 -14.04 -4.52
CA GLY A 173 -25.45 -12.89 -3.83
C GLY A 173 -23.96 -12.73 -4.12
N PRO A 174 -23.28 -11.75 -3.50
CA PRO A 174 -21.86 -11.49 -3.72
C PRO A 174 -20.96 -12.72 -3.50
N ALA A 175 -21.27 -13.55 -2.50
CA ALA A 175 -20.53 -14.77 -2.21
C ALA A 175 -20.68 -15.81 -3.32
N GLY A 176 -21.90 -16.07 -3.79
CA GLY A 176 -22.16 -17.04 -4.85
C GLY A 176 -21.59 -16.60 -6.19
N LEU A 177 -21.77 -15.32 -6.56
CA LEU A 177 -21.20 -14.73 -7.76
C LEU A 177 -19.66 -14.77 -7.76
N SER A 178 -19.03 -14.45 -6.63
CA SER A 178 -17.57 -14.54 -6.47
C SER A 178 -17.07 -15.98 -6.60
N ALA A 179 -17.72 -16.94 -5.93
CA ALA A 179 -17.35 -18.34 -6.03
C ALA A 179 -17.45 -18.85 -7.48
N ALA A 180 -18.56 -18.53 -8.17
CA ALA A 180 -18.77 -18.92 -9.56
C ALA A 180 -17.70 -18.34 -10.50
N TYR A 181 -17.37 -17.07 -10.33
CA TYR A 181 -16.33 -16.39 -11.10
C TYR A 181 -14.96 -17.07 -10.94
N HIS A 182 -14.55 -17.34 -9.70
CA HIS A 182 -13.25 -17.94 -9.42
C HIS A 182 -13.18 -19.41 -9.85
N LEU A 183 -14.28 -20.17 -9.73
CA LEU A 183 -14.37 -21.54 -10.28
C LEU A 183 -14.27 -21.55 -11.81
N ALA A 184 -14.96 -20.63 -12.50
CA ALA A 184 -14.90 -20.52 -13.96
C ALA A 184 -13.48 -20.20 -14.46
N ARG A 185 -12.74 -19.35 -13.74
CA ARG A 185 -11.31 -19.08 -14.03
C ARG A 185 -10.42 -20.33 -13.90
N LYS A 186 -10.82 -21.30 -13.08
CA LYS A 186 -10.13 -22.59 -12.94
C LYS A 186 -10.64 -23.67 -13.90
N GLY A 187 -11.49 -23.29 -14.86
CA GLY A 187 -12.06 -24.20 -15.86
C GLY A 187 -13.25 -25.03 -15.36
N ILE A 188 -13.72 -24.80 -14.13
CA ILE A 188 -14.81 -25.57 -13.49
C ILE A 188 -16.13 -24.85 -13.75
N ARG A 189 -17.12 -25.56 -14.31
CA ARG A 189 -18.44 -24.98 -14.54
C ARG A 189 -19.26 -24.97 -13.25
N ALA A 190 -19.88 -23.82 -12.97
CA ALA A 190 -20.78 -23.66 -11.84
C ALA A 190 -22.20 -23.31 -12.31
N THR A 191 -23.20 -23.90 -11.65
CA THR A 191 -24.61 -23.54 -11.80
C THR A 191 -25.09 -22.93 -10.49
N ILE A 192 -25.51 -21.66 -10.54
CA ILE A 192 -26.13 -20.96 -9.43
C ILE A 192 -27.63 -21.21 -9.44
N PHE A 193 -28.18 -21.65 -8.30
CA PHE A 193 -29.61 -21.78 -8.04
C PHE A 193 -30.05 -20.59 -7.18
N GLU A 194 -30.88 -19.73 -7.74
CA GLU A 194 -31.38 -18.50 -7.12
C GLU A 194 -32.88 -18.62 -6.82
N ALA A 195 -33.26 -18.34 -5.58
CA ALA A 195 -34.66 -18.43 -5.15
C ALA A 195 -35.53 -17.32 -5.75
N LEU A 196 -34.97 -16.12 -5.91
CA LEU A 196 -35.64 -14.95 -6.43
C LEU A 196 -35.78 -15.01 -7.97
N PRO A 197 -36.70 -14.22 -8.57
CA PRO A 197 -36.85 -14.16 -10.02
C PRO A 197 -35.66 -13.52 -10.74
N GLN A 198 -34.77 -12.83 -10.02
CA GLN A 198 -33.62 -12.11 -10.58
C GLN A 198 -32.37 -12.32 -9.73
N ALA A 199 -31.20 -12.37 -10.38
CA ALA A 199 -29.92 -12.64 -9.75
C ALA A 199 -29.29 -11.40 -9.06
N GLY A 200 -28.49 -11.60 -8.02
CA GLY A 200 -27.76 -10.55 -7.29
C GLY A 200 -27.98 -10.54 -5.78
N GLY A 201 -28.88 -11.37 -5.26
CA GLY A 201 -29.18 -11.47 -3.83
C GLY A 201 -29.44 -10.08 -3.20
N MET A 202 -28.87 -9.83 -2.02
CA MET A 202 -29.02 -8.56 -1.30
C MET A 202 -28.49 -7.33 -2.05
N LEU A 203 -27.59 -7.48 -3.04
CA LEU A 203 -27.20 -6.35 -3.90
C LEU A 203 -28.41 -5.84 -4.70
N ARG A 204 -29.26 -6.76 -5.18
CA ARG A 204 -30.47 -6.41 -5.92
C ARG A 204 -31.61 -6.00 -5.01
N VAL A 205 -31.88 -6.76 -3.96
CA VAL A 205 -33.13 -6.58 -3.18
C VAL A 205 -32.96 -5.82 -1.87
N GLY A 206 -31.72 -5.65 -1.41
CA GLY A 206 -31.41 -4.93 -0.18
C GLY A 206 -30.94 -3.50 -0.41
N ILE A 207 -30.22 -3.23 -1.51
CA ILE A 207 -29.65 -1.90 -1.78
C ILE A 207 -30.55 -1.15 -2.78
N PRO A 208 -31.04 0.05 -2.45
CA PRO A 208 -31.85 0.86 -3.36
C PRO A 208 -31.10 1.31 -4.62
N GLU A 209 -31.85 1.52 -5.70
CA GLU A 209 -31.28 1.89 -7.01
C GLU A 209 -30.55 3.23 -7.03
N HIS A 210 -30.91 4.16 -6.12
CA HIS A 210 -30.23 5.45 -5.98
C HIS A 210 -28.81 5.35 -5.42
N ARG A 211 -28.42 4.20 -4.87
CA ARG A 211 -27.06 3.85 -4.44
C ARG A 211 -26.41 2.84 -5.36
N LEU A 212 -27.19 1.88 -5.86
CA LEU A 212 -26.70 0.85 -6.78
C LEU A 212 -27.64 0.67 -7.98
N PRO A 213 -27.33 1.32 -9.12
CA PRO A 213 -28.11 1.18 -10.34
C PRO A 213 -28.21 -0.29 -10.79
N ARG A 214 -29.41 -0.73 -11.21
CA ARG A 214 -29.63 -2.13 -11.62
C ARG A 214 -28.84 -2.50 -12.86
N THR A 215 -28.69 -1.57 -13.79
CA THR A 215 -27.91 -1.73 -15.01
C THR A 215 -26.44 -2.07 -14.73
N ILE A 216 -25.84 -1.47 -13.71
CA ILE A 216 -24.45 -1.76 -13.31
C ILE A 216 -24.35 -3.19 -12.76
N LEU A 217 -25.27 -3.57 -11.87
CA LEU A 217 -25.31 -4.93 -11.33
C LEU A 217 -25.52 -5.97 -12.45
N ASP A 218 -26.43 -5.71 -13.38
CA ASP A 218 -26.74 -6.60 -14.51
C ASP A 218 -25.51 -6.80 -15.42
N GLN A 219 -24.78 -5.72 -15.73
CA GLN A 219 -23.56 -5.78 -16.55
C GLN A 219 -22.46 -6.62 -15.90
N GLU A 220 -22.26 -6.51 -14.58
CA GLU A 220 -21.23 -7.31 -13.89
C GLU A 220 -21.63 -8.78 -13.74
N ILE A 221 -22.93 -9.07 -13.55
CA ILE A 221 -23.45 -10.43 -13.57
C ILE A 221 -23.29 -11.03 -14.98
N GLU A 222 -23.57 -10.27 -16.04
CA GLU A 222 -23.31 -10.68 -17.44
C GLU A 222 -21.83 -10.99 -17.68
N GLY A 223 -20.92 -10.19 -17.11
CA GLY A 223 -19.49 -10.46 -17.14
C GLY A 223 -19.15 -11.83 -16.55
N ILE A 224 -19.78 -12.23 -15.45
CA ILE A 224 -19.56 -13.55 -14.82
C ILE A 224 -20.18 -14.68 -15.66
N THR A 225 -21.41 -14.51 -16.16
CA THR A 225 -22.08 -15.56 -16.97
C THR A 225 -21.41 -15.76 -18.33
N SER A 226 -20.75 -14.73 -18.87
CA SER A 226 -19.95 -14.84 -20.10
C SER A 226 -18.79 -15.85 -19.99
N LEU A 227 -18.37 -16.21 -18.77
CA LEU A 227 -17.37 -17.24 -18.49
C LEU A 227 -17.94 -18.68 -18.49
N GLY A 228 -19.23 -18.85 -18.81
CA GLY A 228 -19.92 -20.14 -18.82
C GLY A 228 -20.58 -20.51 -17.49
N VAL A 229 -20.75 -19.56 -16.58
CA VAL A 229 -21.55 -19.73 -15.35
C VAL A 229 -23.04 -19.68 -15.72
N GLU A 230 -23.80 -20.68 -15.27
CA GLU A 230 -25.25 -20.73 -15.45
C GLU A 230 -25.96 -20.21 -14.21
N ILE A 231 -27.03 -19.42 -14.37
CA ILE A 231 -27.88 -18.97 -13.25
C ILE A 231 -29.32 -19.40 -13.52
N LYS A 232 -29.89 -20.19 -12.61
CA LYS A 232 -31.30 -20.62 -12.62
C LYS A 232 -32.04 -19.82 -11.56
N THR A 233 -32.92 -18.92 -11.98
CA THR A 233 -33.78 -18.15 -11.08
C THR A 233 -35.08 -18.89 -10.78
N GLY A 234 -35.75 -18.52 -9.68
CA GLY A 234 -36.96 -19.21 -9.23
C GLY A 234 -36.75 -20.66 -8.81
N THR A 235 -35.53 -21.02 -8.39
CA THR A 235 -35.16 -22.37 -7.94
C THR A 235 -34.68 -22.34 -6.48
N PRO A 236 -35.59 -22.14 -5.50
CA PRO A 236 -35.22 -22.19 -4.09
C PRO A 236 -34.79 -23.60 -3.68
N LEU A 237 -33.90 -23.71 -2.68
CA LEU A 237 -33.78 -24.97 -1.94
C LEU A 237 -35.06 -25.20 -1.13
N GLY A 238 -35.50 -26.46 -1.09
CA GLY A 238 -36.71 -26.86 -0.41
C GLY A 238 -37.15 -28.26 -0.83
N PRO A 239 -38.45 -28.59 -0.67
CA PRO A 239 -38.98 -29.92 -0.97
C PRO A 239 -38.72 -30.39 -2.41
N ASP A 240 -38.68 -29.47 -3.37
CA ASP A 240 -38.51 -29.79 -4.81
C ASP A 240 -37.03 -29.86 -5.26
N LEU A 241 -36.10 -29.38 -4.43
CA LEU A 241 -34.67 -29.38 -4.71
C LEU A 241 -33.87 -29.39 -3.40
N THR A 242 -33.33 -30.54 -3.05
CA THR A 242 -32.48 -30.71 -1.87
C THR A 242 -30.99 -30.75 -2.22
N VAL A 243 -30.12 -30.59 -1.21
CA VAL A 243 -28.67 -30.77 -1.37
C VAL A 243 -28.34 -32.18 -1.90
N ALA A 244 -29.03 -33.20 -1.42
CA ALA A 244 -28.86 -34.58 -1.90
C ALA A 244 -29.22 -34.73 -3.39
N ASP A 245 -30.25 -34.02 -3.86
CA ASP A 245 -30.64 -34.09 -5.28
C ASP A 245 -29.63 -33.42 -6.19
N LEU A 246 -28.88 -32.42 -5.71
CA LEU A 246 -27.77 -31.84 -6.46
C LEU A 246 -26.66 -32.87 -6.67
N PHE A 247 -26.27 -33.63 -5.64
CA PHE A 247 -25.31 -34.72 -5.80
C PHE A 247 -25.83 -35.82 -6.74
N LYS A 248 -27.13 -36.19 -6.65
CA LYS A 248 -27.75 -37.14 -7.61
C LYS A 248 -27.73 -36.62 -9.05
N LYS A 249 -27.83 -35.30 -9.26
CA LYS A 249 -27.70 -34.64 -10.57
C LYS A 249 -26.25 -34.57 -11.09
N GLY A 250 -25.27 -35.05 -10.30
CA GLY A 250 -23.89 -35.20 -10.72
C GLY A 250 -22.94 -34.07 -10.30
N TYR A 251 -23.42 -33.06 -9.57
CA TYR A 251 -22.55 -32.03 -9.01
C TYR A 251 -21.58 -32.64 -8.00
N LYS A 252 -20.30 -32.25 -8.07
CA LYS A 252 -19.22 -32.80 -7.24
C LYS A 252 -19.02 -32.04 -5.93
N ALA A 253 -19.47 -30.79 -5.88
CA ALA A 253 -19.49 -29.99 -4.66
C ALA A 253 -20.69 -29.04 -4.67
N VAL A 254 -21.12 -28.63 -3.48
CA VAL A 254 -22.19 -27.66 -3.25
C VAL A 254 -21.67 -26.51 -2.38
N TYR A 255 -21.88 -25.27 -2.81
CA TYR A 255 -21.59 -24.08 -2.02
C TYR A 255 -22.87 -23.37 -1.58
N LEU A 256 -23.07 -23.26 -0.27
CA LEU A 256 -24.21 -22.60 0.34
C LEU A 256 -23.89 -21.10 0.54
N ALA A 257 -24.53 -20.25 -0.25
CA ALA A 257 -24.36 -18.79 -0.27
C ALA A 257 -25.71 -18.05 -0.18
N LEU A 258 -26.61 -18.58 0.66
CA LEU A 258 -28.02 -18.17 0.81
C LEU A 258 -28.20 -16.72 1.32
N GLY A 259 -27.20 -16.19 2.02
CA GLY A 259 -27.28 -14.87 2.66
C GLY A 259 -28.22 -14.81 3.87
N ALA A 260 -28.46 -13.60 4.37
CA ALA A 260 -29.35 -13.33 5.51
C ALA A 260 -30.58 -12.53 5.07
N HIS A 261 -31.60 -13.22 4.55
CA HIS A 261 -32.75 -12.59 3.90
C HIS A 261 -33.96 -12.35 4.81
N LYS A 262 -33.95 -12.83 6.06
CA LYS A 262 -35.08 -12.71 7.00
C LYS A 262 -34.82 -11.62 8.03
N GLY A 263 -35.81 -10.77 8.30
CA GLY A 263 -35.73 -9.74 9.33
C GLY A 263 -35.85 -10.31 10.74
N ILE A 264 -35.29 -9.62 11.74
CA ILE A 264 -35.45 -9.98 13.16
C ILE A 264 -36.70 -9.29 13.71
N GLU A 265 -37.52 -10.05 14.43
CA GLU A 265 -38.70 -9.55 15.15
C GLU A 265 -38.29 -8.78 16.42
N LEU A 266 -39.02 -7.70 16.74
CA LEU A 266 -38.85 -6.90 17.95
C LEU A 266 -39.28 -7.65 19.22
N GLY A 267 -40.29 -8.51 19.11
CA GLY A 267 -40.86 -9.23 20.25
C GLY A 267 -41.68 -8.35 21.18
N ILE A 268 -42.29 -7.28 20.67
CA ILE A 268 -43.10 -6.33 21.45
C ILE A 268 -44.60 -6.46 21.16
N PRO A 269 -45.49 -6.07 22.08
CA PRO A 269 -46.93 -6.06 21.84
C PRO A 269 -47.29 -5.19 20.62
N GLY A 270 -48.25 -5.67 19.82
CA GLY A 270 -48.74 -4.97 18.62
C GLY A 270 -47.87 -5.10 17.37
N GLU A 271 -46.73 -5.81 17.41
CA GLU A 271 -45.82 -5.98 16.25
C GLU A 271 -46.49 -6.62 15.01
N LYS A 272 -47.58 -7.36 15.18
CA LYS A 272 -48.34 -7.99 14.08
C LYS A 272 -49.45 -7.10 13.50
N ALA A 273 -49.54 -5.85 13.91
CA ALA A 273 -50.58 -4.91 13.45
C ALA A 273 -50.43 -4.56 11.96
N LYS A 274 -51.54 -4.19 11.33
CA LYS A 274 -51.52 -3.67 9.95
C LYS A 274 -50.74 -2.35 9.91
N GLY A 275 -49.77 -2.26 9.01
CA GLY A 275 -48.84 -1.13 8.91
C GLY A 275 -47.47 -1.36 9.57
N VAL A 276 -47.27 -2.49 10.25
CA VAL A 276 -45.94 -2.93 10.70
C VAL A 276 -45.29 -3.82 9.64
N ARG A 277 -44.04 -3.55 9.27
CA ARG A 277 -43.30 -4.31 8.24
C ARG A 277 -41.84 -4.53 8.60
N GLN A 278 -41.25 -5.57 8.03
CA GLN A 278 -39.80 -5.77 8.07
C GLN A 278 -39.12 -4.93 6.98
N GLY A 279 -38.00 -4.28 7.32
CA GLY A 279 -37.26 -3.41 6.39
C GLY A 279 -36.71 -4.16 5.18
N VAL A 280 -36.28 -5.42 5.37
CA VAL A 280 -35.83 -6.27 4.25
C VAL A 280 -36.95 -6.62 3.27
N GLU A 281 -38.18 -6.77 3.76
CA GLU A 281 -39.34 -7.05 2.91
C GLU A 281 -39.76 -5.80 2.14
N PHE A 282 -39.77 -4.65 2.82
CA PHE A 282 -40.05 -3.35 2.21
C PHE A 282 -39.09 -3.05 1.05
N LEU A 283 -37.77 -3.20 1.27
CA LEU A 283 -36.76 -2.96 0.24
C LEU A 283 -36.81 -4.00 -0.88
N ARG A 284 -37.09 -5.26 -0.55
CA ARG A 284 -37.24 -6.33 -1.55
C ARG A 284 -38.43 -6.08 -2.46
N GLU A 285 -39.59 -5.77 -1.90
CA GLU A 285 -40.79 -5.46 -2.67
C GLU A 285 -40.52 -4.28 -3.60
N LEU A 286 -40.02 -3.16 -3.05
CA LEU A 286 -39.65 -1.98 -3.82
C LEU A 286 -38.71 -2.31 -4.98
N SER A 287 -37.69 -3.14 -4.74
CA SER A 287 -36.68 -3.48 -5.74
C SER A 287 -37.20 -4.41 -6.84
N LEU A 288 -38.16 -5.28 -6.54
CA LEU A 288 -38.71 -6.24 -7.50
C LEU A 288 -39.91 -5.71 -8.27
N SER A 289 -40.75 -4.88 -7.64
CA SER A 289 -41.98 -4.37 -8.25
C SER A 289 -41.89 -2.90 -8.69
N GLY A 290 -40.83 -2.19 -8.28
CA GLY A 290 -40.64 -0.76 -8.52
C GLY A 290 -41.46 0.16 -7.62
N ARG A 291 -42.31 -0.39 -6.74
CA ARG A 291 -43.17 0.37 -5.82
C ARG A 291 -43.46 -0.41 -4.55
N THR A 292 -43.77 0.27 -3.46
CA THR A 292 -44.25 -0.36 -2.23
C THR A 292 -45.16 0.61 -1.50
N GLU A 293 -46.07 0.10 -0.68
CA GLU A 293 -46.92 0.93 0.17
C GLU A 293 -46.08 1.62 1.26
N VAL A 294 -46.24 2.94 1.38
CA VAL A 294 -45.59 3.79 2.38
C VAL A 294 -46.65 4.64 3.08
N GLY A 295 -46.53 4.76 4.40
CA GLY A 295 -47.34 5.67 5.21
C GLY A 295 -46.97 7.14 5.02
N LYS A 296 -47.79 8.05 5.57
CA LYS A 296 -47.47 9.49 5.59
C LYS A 296 -46.45 9.81 6.68
N THR A 297 -46.53 9.14 7.83
CA THR A 297 -45.67 9.33 9.01
C THR A 297 -45.06 7.99 9.40
N VAL A 298 -43.81 7.78 8.98
CA VAL A 298 -43.13 6.49 9.08
C VAL A 298 -42.13 6.49 10.23
N ALA A 299 -42.28 5.55 11.16
CA ALA A 299 -41.29 5.25 12.20
C ALA A 299 -40.42 4.05 11.78
N ILE A 300 -39.11 4.15 11.95
CA ILE A 300 -38.15 3.11 11.56
C ILE A 300 -37.30 2.73 12.77
N ILE A 301 -37.31 1.46 13.17
CA ILE A 301 -36.49 1.00 14.30
C ILE A 301 -35.16 0.45 13.77
N GLY A 302 -34.05 1.09 14.11
CA GLY A 302 -32.72 0.63 13.70
C GLY A 302 -31.69 1.74 13.58
N GLY A 303 -30.44 1.38 13.31
CA GLY A 303 -29.36 2.35 13.09
C GLY A 303 -28.31 1.93 12.07
N GLY A 304 -28.52 0.81 11.37
CA GLY A 304 -27.62 0.34 10.31
C GLY A 304 -28.00 0.85 8.93
N ASN A 305 -27.23 0.43 7.92
CA ASN A 305 -27.47 0.79 6.51
C ASN A 305 -28.91 0.51 6.06
N VAL A 306 -29.49 -0.63 6.47
CA VAL A 306 -30.89 -0.98 6.14
C VAL A 306 -31.87 0.09 6.63
N ALA A 307 -31.68 0.63 7.83
CA ALA A 307 -32.56 1.67 8.37
C ALA A 307 -32.47 2.96 7.55
N ILE A 308 -31.25 3.34 7.14
CA ILE A 308 -31.02 4.50 6.26
C ILE A 308 -31.60 4.28 4.87
N ASP A 309 -31.39 3.11 4.28
CA ASP A 309 -31.90 2.75 2.95
C ASP A 309 -33.43 2.73 2.94
N VAL A 310 -34.07 2.18 3.97
CA VAL A 310 -35.52 2.25 4.18
C VAL A 310 -35.98 3.69 4.30
N ALA A 311 -35.33 4.50 5.15
CA ALA A 311 -35.74 5.88 5.41
C ALA A 311 -35.72 6.74 4.15
N ARG A 312 -34.61 6.70 3.41
CA ARG A 312 -34.45 7.45 2.16
C ARG A 312 -35.40 6.95 1.08
N SER A 313 -35.67 5.64 1.04
CA SER A 313 -36.66 5.07 0.12
C SER A 313 -38.08 5.52 0.48
N ALA A 314 -38.44 5.59 1.77
CA ALA A 314 -39.74 6.08 2.23
C ALA A 314 -39.98 7.55 1.84
N VAL A 315 -38.98 8.42 2.05
CA VAL A 315 -39.02 9.82 1.60
C VAL A 315 -39.28 9.90 0.09
N ARG A 316 -38.57 9.09 -0.72
CA ARG A 316 -38.71 9.10 -2.19
C ARG A 316 -40.06 8.59 -2.67
N LEU A 317 -40.72 7.72 -1.89
CA LEU A 317 -42.05 7.21 -2.17
C LEU A 317 -43.17 8.16 -1.70
N GLY A 318 -42.84 9.29 -1.07
CA GLY A 318 -43.78 10.35 -0.71
C GLY A 318 -44.20 10.38 0.75
N ALA A 319 -43.46 9.70 1.66
CA ALA A 319 -43.64 9.91 3.09
C ALA A 319 -43.39 11.39 3.44
N GLN A 320 -44.29 11.97 4.25
CA GLN A 320 -44.22 13.38 4.66
C GLN A 320 -43.27 13.55 5.85
N GLU A 321 -43.30 12.59 6.77
CA GLU A 321 -42.44 12.54 7.95
C GLU A 321 -41.82 11.16 8.08
N VAL A 322 -40.50 11.11 8.24
CA VAL A 322 -39.74 9.87 8.44
C VAL A 322 -38.82 10.03 9.64
N ASN A 323 -39.00 9.16 10.64
CA ASN A 323 -38.24 9.19 11.89
C ASN A 323 -37.55 7.84 12.16
N ILE A 324 -36.22 7.85 12.25
CA ILE A 324 -35.42 6.71 12.68
C ILE A 324 -35.31 6.74 14.20
N ILE A 325 -35.75 5.69 14.87
CA ILE A 325 -35.65 5.50 16.31
C ILE A 325 -34.46 4.60 16.60
N TYR A 326 -33.44 5.17 17.25
CA TYR A 326 -32.19 4.48 17.55
C TYR A 326 -31.88 4.45 19.05
N ARG A 327 -31.62 3.25 19.56
CA ARG A 327 -31.40 2.99 20.99
C ARG A 327 -30.07 3.50 21.56
N ARG A 328 -29.16 3.99 20.72
CA ARG A 328 -27.85 4.54 21.14
C ARG A 328 -27.68 5.97 20.62
N THR A 329 -26.49 6.56 20.79
CA THR A 329 -26.20 7.91 20.27
C THR A 329 -25.65 7.85 18.84
N LYS A 330 -25.44 9.03 18.26
CA LYS A 330 -24.78 9.19 16.96
C LYS A 330 -23.42 8.48 16.90
N ALA A 331 -22.64 8.49 17.98
CA ALA A 331 -21.29 7.91 18.00
C ALA A 331 -21.28 6.38 17.84
N GLU A 332 -22.31 5.68 18.31
CA GLU A 332 -22.42 4.23 18.17
C GLU A 332 -23.24 3.79 16.94
N MET A 333 -23.70 4.72 16.10
CA MET A 333 -24.50 4.39 14.92
C MET A 333 -23.62 3.70 13.86
N PRO A 334 -23.89 2.46 13.45
CA PRO A 334 -23.01 1.68 12.58
C PRO A 334 -23.09 2.06 11.09
N VAL A 335 -23.51 3.28 10.77
CA VAL A 335 -23.62 3.79 9.40
C VAL A 335 -22.58 4.87 9.13
N TRP A 336 -22.12 4.94 7.88
CA TRP A 336 -21.18 5.95 7.43
C TRP A 336 -21.78 7.35 7.56
N GLU A 337 -20.95 8.31 7.94
CA GLU A 337 -21.40 9.68 8.14
C GLU A 337 -22.03 10.26 6.88
N GLU A 338 -21.46 9.99 5.70
CA GLU A 338 -21.96 10.43 4.39
C GLU A 338 -23.42 10.01 4.16
N GLU A 339 -23.76 8.76 4.48
CA GLU A 339 -25.10 8.20 4.30
C GLU A 339 -26.10 8.77 5.32
N ARG A 340 -25.66 8.99 6.56
CA ARG A 340 -26.46 9.65 7.60
C ARG A 340 -26.76 11.10 7.21
N VAL A 341 -25.73 11.86 6.79
CA VAL A 341 -25.87 13.25 6.34
C VAL A 341 -26.77 13.33 5.11
N ALA A 342 -26.64 12.38 4.17
CA ALA A 342 -27.52 12.32 3.01
C ALA A 342 -28.99 12.07 3.39
N ALA A 343 -29.26 11.21 4.39
CA ALA A 343 -30.62 10.97 4.88
C ALA A 343 -31.21 12.20 5.59
N GLU A 344 -30.43 12.85 6.48
CA GLU A 344 -30.85 14.08 7.17
C GLU A 344 -31.12 15.21 6.17
N ALA A 345 -30.27 15.36 5.15
CA ALA A 345 -30.46 16.34 4.08
C ALA A 345 -31.73 16.06 3.24
N GLU A 346 -32.17 14.81 3.15
CA GLU A 346 -33.43 14.42 2.50
C GLU A 346 -34.66 14.62 3.42
N GLY A 347 -34.48 15.06 4.67
CA GLY A 347 -35.56 15.35 5.63
C GLY A 347 -35.83 14.24 6.65
N VAL A 348 -34.98 13.21 6.73
CA VAL A 348 -35.10 12.13 7.72
C VAL A 348 -34.68 12.66 9.10
N THR A 349 -35.55 12.49 10.10
CA THR A 349 -35.23 12.78 11.50
C THR A 349 -34.68 11.53 12.20
N ILE A 350 -33.75 11.69 13.14
CA ILE A 350 -33.20 10.58 13.94
C ILE A 350 -33.42 10.87 15.43
N THR A 351 -34.24 10.05 16.06
CA THR A 351 -34.48 10.05 17.50
C THR A 351 -33.49 9.11 18.18
N TYR A 352 -32.43 9.68 18.76
CA TYR A 352 -31.43 8.95 19.53
C TYR A 352 -31.91 8.57 20.93
N LEU A 353 -31.20 7.63 21.56
CA LEU A 353 -31.44 7.18 22.93
C LEU A 353 -32.91 6.81 23.17
N SER A 354 -33.48 6.05 22.23
CA SER A 354 -34.88 5.63 22.28
C SER A 354 -35.05 4.21 21.76
N ALA A 355 -35.87 3.42 22.44
CA ALA A 355 -36.24 2.09 21.98
C ALA A 355 -37.74 1.84 22.12
N PRO A 356 -38.34 1.08 21.18
CA PRO A 356 -39.76 0.77 21.22
C PRO A 356 -40.07 -0.19 22.38
N GLN A 357 -41.26 -0.05 22.95
CA GLN A 357 -41.82 -0.91 24.00
C GLN A 357 -43.14 -1.56 23.54
N GLU A 358 -43.95 -0.85 22.76
CA GLU A 358 -45.25 -1.31 22.29
C GLU A 358 -45.65 -0.56 21.01
N VAL A 359 -46.29 -1.28 20.08
CA VAL A 359 -46.94 -0.68 18.92
C VAL A 359 -48.37 -0.31 19.30
N LEU A 360 -48.71 0.97 19.20
CA LEU A 360 -50.04 1.50 19.51
C LEU A 360 -50.96 1.28 18.31
N THR A 361 -52.15 0.72 18.56
CA THR A 361 -53.08 0.35 17.49
C THR A 361 -54.50 0.82 17.72
N GLU A 362 -55.17 1.27 16.66
CA GLU A 362 -56.61 1.48 16.58
C GLU A 362 -57.17 0.60 15.45
N GLU A 363 -58.28 -0.12 15.69
CA GLU A 363 -58.88 -1.04 14.70
C GLU A 363 -57.86 -2.03 14.05
N SER A 364 -56.88 -2.49 14.83
CA SER A 364 -55.76 -3.35 14.38
C SER A 364 -54.79 -2.72 13.36
N ARG A 365 -54.83 -1.40 13.18
CA ARG A 365 -53.86 -0.61 12.40
C ARG A 365 -53.00 0.21 13.34
N ILE A 366 -51.72 0.37 13.02
CA ILE A 366 -50.81 1.22 13.79
C ILE A 366 -51.24 2.70 13.75
N VAL A 367 -51.16 3.36 14.90
CA VAL A 367 -51.31 4.82 15.06
C VAL A 367 -50.10 5.48 15.73
N GLY A 368 -49.19 4.69 16.31
CA GLY A 368 -47.94 5.17 16.88
C GLY A 368 -47.11 4.07 17.52
N VAL A 369 -45.99 4.47 18.13
CA VAL A 369 -45.09 3.58 18.87
C VAL A 369 -44.78 4.19 20.22
N ARG A 370 -45.02 3.44 21.29
CA ARG A 370 -44.57 3.79 22.64
C ARG A 370 -43.11 3.43 22.78
N CYS A 371 -42.29 4.41 23.15
CA CYS A 371 -40.85 4.29 23.32
C CYS A 371 -40.45 4.60 24.75
N ILE A 372 -39.28 4.13 25.15
CA ILE A 372 -38.62 4.46 26.42
C ILE A 372 -37.28 5.16 26.14
N ARG A 373 -36.89 6.12 26.97
CA ARG A 373 -35.55 6.72 26.86
C ARG A 373 -34.48 5.74 27.31
N MET A 374 -33.33 5.84 26.65
CA MET A 374 -32.15 5.04 26.93
C MET A 374 -31.03 5.90 27.50
N GLU A 375 -30.22 5.32 28.37
CA GLU A 375 -28.89 5.84 28.71
C GLU A 375 -27.81 4.83 28.30
N LEU A 376 -26.57 5.27 28.18
CA LEU A 376 -25.46 4.40 27.79
C LEU A 376 -24.71 3.89 29.02
N GLY A 377 -24.70 2.57 29.21
CA GLY A 377 -23.82 1.89 30.15
C GLY A 377 -22.42 1.64 29.58
N GLU A 378 -21.75 0.64 30.15
CA GLU A 378 -20.43 0.20 29.71
C GLU A 378 -20.44 -0.40 28.29
N PRO A 379 -19.32 -0.31 27.55
CA PRO A 379 -19.12 -1.02 26.29
C PRO A 379 -19.38 -2.54 26.39
N ASP A 380 -20.04 -3.09 25.37
CA ASP A 380 -20.16 -4.53 25.16
C ASP A 380 -18.90 -5.12 24.48
N SER A 381 -18.89 -6.43 24.21
CA SER A 381 -17.77 -7.12 23.55
C SER A 381 -17.51 -6.65 22.11
N SER A 382 -18.44 -5.90 21.50
CA SER A 382 -18.24 -5.24 20.21
C SER A 382 -17.65 -3.83 20.35
N GLY A 383 -17.35 -3.38 21.58
CA GLY A 383 -16.86 -2.04 21.90
C GLY A 383 -17.95 -0.97 21.94
N ARG A 384 -19.22 -1.32 21.67
CA ARG A 384 -20.34 -0.35 21.67
C ARG A 384 -20.98 -0.28 23.04
N ARG A 385 -21.30 0.92 23.50
CA ARG A 385 -21.98 1.10 24.79
C ARG A 385 -23.35 0.43 24.81
N ARG A 386 -23.63 -0.27 25.92
CA ARG A 386 -24.90 -0.96 26.13
C ARG A 386 -26.01 0.06 26.41
N PRO A 387 -27.14 0.02 25.69
CA PRO A 387 -28.29 0.86 26.01
C PRO A 387 -29.03 0.29 27.23
N ILE A 388 -29.33 1.14 28.21
CA ILE A 388 -30.05 0.81 29.44
C ILE A 388 -31.35 1.64 29.48
N PRO A 389 -32.53 1.02 29.66
CA PRO A 389 -33.78 1.76 29.73
C PRO A 389 -33.85 2.62 30.98
N VAL A 390 -34.34 3.86 30.84
CA VAL A 390 -34.60 4.78 31.95
C VAL A 390 -36.06 4.60 32.40
N PRO A 391 -36.35 3.96 33.54
CA PRO A 391 -37.73 3.70 33.95
C PRO A 391 -38.55 4.98 34.14
N GLY A 392 -39.84 4.98 33.76
CA GLY A 392 -40.71 6.15 33.91
C GLY A 392 -40.51 7.25 32.87
N SER A 393 -39.70 6.97 31.83
CA SER A 393 -39.41 7.90 30.73
C SER A 393 -40.18 7.56 29.44
N GLU A 394 -41.26 6.78 29.55
CA GLU A 394 -42.06 6.35 28.42
C GLU A 394 -42.76 7.52 27.74
N TYR A 395 -42.78 7.50 26.41
CA TYR A 395 -43.44 8.52 25.59
C TYR A 395 -43.90 7.92 24.26
N GLU A 396 -44.80 8.61 23.58
CA GLU A 396 -45.42 8.10 22.34
C GLU A 396 -44.93 8.91 21.14
N ILE A 397 -44.66 8.20 20.05
CA ILE A 397 -44.31 8.78 18.74
C ILE A 397 -45.44 8.41 17.77
N PRO A 398 -46.23 9.37 17.27
CA PRO A 398 -47.26 9.12 16.26
C PRO A 398 -46.63 8.55 14.97
N ALA A 399 -47.27 7.54 14.40
CA ALA A 399 -46.84 6.92 13.13
C ALA A 399 -47.98 6.08 12.53
N ASP A 400 -48.20 6.21 11.22
CA ASP A 400 -49.16 5.37 10.49
C ASP A 400 -48.50 4.15 9.82
N GLN A 401 -47.17 4.04 9.91
CA GLN A 401 -46.40 2.87 9.51
C GLN A 401 -45.16 2.68 10.40
N LEU A 402 -44.84 1.43 10.75
CA LEU A 402 -43.62 1.04 11.44
C LEU A 402 -42.80 0.10 10.59
N ILE A 403 -41.51 0.40 10.40
CA ILE A 403 -40.58 -0.47 9.67
C ILE A 403 -39.44 -0.90 10.57
N ILE A 404 -39.25 -2.21 10.69
CA ILE A 404 -38.27 -2.83 11.59
C ILE A 404 -36.98 -3.13 10.83
N ALA A 405 -35.88 -2.53 11.24
CA ALA A 405 -34.56 -2.64 10.60
C ALA A 405 -33.44 -2.89 11.62
N ILE A 406 -33.69 -3.83 12.54
CA ILE A 406 -32.81 -4.13 13.69
C ILE A 406 -31.78 -5.24 13.44
N GLY A 407 -31.81 -5.88 12.27
CA GLY A 407 -30.90 -6.95 11.89
C GLY A 407 -31.55 -7.96 10.96
N GLN A 408 -30.76 -8.93 10.51
CA GLN A 408 -31.19 -9.97 9.59
C GLN A 408 -30.60 -11.31 10.02
N ILE A 409 -31.28 -12.39 9.64
CA ILE A 409 -30.83 -13.76 9.85
C ILE A 409 -30.99 -14.58 8.55
N PRO A 410 -30.17 -15.61 8.36
CA PRO A 410 -30.38 -16.62 7.33
C PRO A 410 -31.71 -17.36 7.51
N ASP A 411 -32.31 -17.77 6.40
CA ASP A 411 -33.37 -18.77 6.40
C ASP A 411 -32.73 -20.15 6.17
N LEU A 412 -32.76 -20.99 7.20
CA LEU A 412 -32.10 -22.29 7.24
C LEU A 412 -33.09 -23.45 7.20
N SER A 413 -34.39 -23.17 7.10
CA SER A 413 -35.46 -24.18 7.15
C SER A 413 -35.27 -25.31 6.14
N ALA A 414 -34.80 -25.00 4.92
CA ALA A 414 -34.52 -25.98 3.88
C ALA A 414 -33.25 -26.84 4.11
N LEU A 415 -32.49 -26.58 5.17
CA LEU A 415 -31.22 -27.25 5.49
C LEU A 415 -31.27 -28.05 6.80
N GLU A 416 -32.33 -27.91 7.60
CA GLU A 416 -32.42 -28.52 8.94
C GLU A 416 -32.29 -30.05 8.90
N ASP A 417 -32.83 -30.69 7.85
CA ASP A 417 -32.80 -32.15 7.68
C ASP A 417 -31.53 -32.67 6.97
N VAL A 418 -30.58 -31.78 6.60
CA VAL A 418 -29.35 -32.20 5.90
C VAL A 418 -28.32 -32.72 6.89
N SER A 419 -28.07 -34.03 6.84
CA SER A 419 -27.11 -34.70 7.71
C SER A 419 -25.69 -34.11 7.59
N GLY A 420 -25.05 -33.85 8.73
CA GLY A 420 -23.68 -33.30 8.82
C GLY A 420 -23.61 -31.78 8.91
N LEU A 421 -24.69 -31.06 8.62
CA LEU A 421 -24.75 -29.62 8.85
C LEU A 421 -24.96 -29.30 10.34
N LYS A 422 -24.28 -28.26 10.82
CA LYS A 422 -24.40 -27.74 12.18
C LYS A 422 -24.76 -26.27 12.13
N PHE A 423 -25.53 -25.85 13.11
CA PHE A 423 -26.03 -24.49 13.22
C PHE A 423 -25.53 -23.86 14.51
N SER A 424 -25.03 -22.64 14.40
CA SER A 424 -24.57 -21.87 15.53
C SER A 424 -25.76 -21.38 16.37
N ARG A 425 -25.50 -21.02 17.63
CA ARG A 425 -26.49 -20.36 18.51
C ARG A 425 -27.07 -19.05 17.94
N TRP A 426 -26.45 -18.49 16.90
CA TRP A 426 -26.85 -17.22 16.28
C TRP A 426 -27.71 -17.41 15.03
N GLY A 427 -28.12 -18.65 14.73
CA GLY A 427 -28.92 -18.95 13.54
C GLY A 427 -28.11 -18.84 12.24
N THR A 428 -26.82 -19.17 12.29
CA THR A 428 -25.92 -19.22 11.12
C THR A 428 -25.37 -20.63 10.94
N LEU A 429 -24.87 -20.96 9.75
CA LEU A 429 -24.27 -22.25 9.48
C LEU A 429 -22.82 -22.32 9.98
N GLU A 430 -22.44 -23.41 10.63
CA GLU A 430 -21.05 -23.66 11.03
C GLU A 430 -20.24 -24.18 9.83
N ALA A 431 -19.14 -23.49 9.53
CA ALA A 431 -18.14 -23.92 8.54
C ALA A 431 -16.75 -23.51 9.03
N ASP A 432 -15.74 -24.30 8.66
CA ASP A 432 -14.35 -24.02 9.01
C ASP A 432 -13.90 -22.65 8.44
N THR A 433 -13.18 -21.86 9.23
CA THR A 433 -12.88 -20.46 8.89
C THR A 433 -11.77 -20.29 7.86
N VAL A 434 -11.02 -21.35 7.55
CA VAL A 434 -9.96 -21.35 6.54
C VAL A 434 -10.45 -22.02 5.26
N THR A 435 -11.08 -23.19 5.39
CA THR A 435 -11.47 -24.05 4.28
C THR A 435 -12.91 -23.84 3.85
N TYR A 436 -13.76 -23.19 4.66
CA TYR A 436 -15.20 -23.02 4.39
C TYR A 436 -15.97 -24.33 4.24
N ALA A 437 -15.36 -25.47 4.57
CA ALA A 437 -15.99 -26.77 4.57
C ALA A 437 -16.97 -26.88 5.74
N THR A 438 -18.12 -27.50 5.49
CA THR A 438 -19.10 -27.85 6.53
C THR A 438 -18.80 -29.25 7.08
N GLY A 439 -19.61 -29.73 8.03
CA GLY A 439 -19.56 -31.12 8.48
C GLY A 439 -20.14 -32.13 7.47
N CYS A 440 -20.73 -31.67 6.37
CA CYS A 440 -21.22 -32.51 5.28
C CYS A 440 -20.17 -32.55 4.15
N GLU A 441 -19.73 -33.75 3.77
CA GLU A 441 -18.67 -33.93 2.76
C GLU A 441 -19.09 -33.34 1.40
N GLY A 442 -18.17 -32.59 0.77
CA GLY A 442 -18.44 -31.92 -0.50
C GLY A 442 -19.35 -30.68 -0.38
N VAL A 443 -19.78 -30.29 0.83
CA VAL A 443 -20.61 -29.11 1.07
C VAL A 443 -19.80 -28.02 1.79
N PHE A 444 -19.81 -26.83 1.21
CA PHE A 444 -19.13 -25.63 1.67
C PHE A 444 -20.13 -24.53 1.96
N ALA A 445 -19.78 -23.56 2.80
CA ALA A 445 -20.65 -22.42 3.08
C ALA A 445 -19.87 -21.15 3.42
N GLY A 446 -20.39 -20.00 2.99
CA GLY A 446 -19.72 -18.72 3.20
C GLY A 446 -20.58 -17.51 2.86
N GLY A 447 -20.10 -16.34 3.26
CA GLY A 447 -20.89 -15.10 3.27
C GLY A 447 -21.85 -15.05 4.45
N ASP A 448 -22.92 -14.25 4.34
CA ASP A 448 -23.78 -13.94 5.49
C ASP A 448 -24.51 -15.15 6.08
N VAL A 449 -24.62 -16.26 5.35
CA VAL A 449 -25.15 -17.53 5.90
C VAL A 449 -24.25 -18.14 6.98
N GLN A 450 -22.94 -17.88 6.91
CA GLN A 450 -21.93 -18.35 7.85
C GLN A 450 -21.67 -17.32 8.94
N THR A 451 -21.42 -16.06 8.55
CA THR A 451 -20.97 -15.00 9.47
C THR A 451 -22.11 -14.23 10.13
N GLY A 452 -23.34 -14.37 9.62
CA GLY A 452 -24.38 -13.36 9.82
C GLY A 452 -24.15 -12.13 8.92
N PRO A 453 -25.06 -11.14 8.95
CA PRO A 453 -25.02 -9.98 8.05
C PRO A 453 -23.69 -9.22 8.15
N TRP A 454 -23.02 -9.09 7.02
CA TRP A 454 -21.74 -8.38 6.90
C TRP A 454 -21.77 -7.43 5.68
N ILE A 455 -20.62 -6.89 5.31
CA ILE A 455 -20.40 -6.04 4.13
C ILE A 455 -20.10 -6.89 2.88
N ALA A 456 -20.59 -6.44 1.71
CA ALA A 456 -20.52 -7.21 0.45
C ALA A 456 -19.10 -7.66 0.06
N ILE A 457 -18.07 -6.85 0.32
CA ILE A 457 -16.68 -7.21 0.01
C ILE A 457 -16.18 -8.40 0.85
N GLY A 458 -16.70 -8.58 2.07
CA GLY A 458 -16.42 -9.76 2.89
C GLY A 458 -17.06 -11.02 2.32
N ALA A 459 -18.28 -10.91 1.82
CA ALA A 459 -18.95 -12.01 1.12
C ALA A 459 -18.22 -12.40 -0.18
N VAL A 460 -17.72 -11.42 -0.95
CA VAL A 460 -16.85 -11.68 -2.12
C VAL A 460 -15.60 -12.45 -1.71
N ALA A 461 -14.93 -12.05 -0.62
CA ALA A 461 -13.76 -12.74 -0.11
C ALA A 461 -14.09 -14.20 0.26
N ALA A 462 -15.18 -14.43 1.00
CA ALA A 462 -15.63 -15.78 1.35
C ALA A 462 -15.90 -16.65 0.12
N GLY A 463 -16.54 -16.10 -0.93
CA GLY A 463 -16.76 -16.82 -2.19
C GLY A 463 -15.45 -17.21 -2.89
N ARG A 464 -14.45 -16.32 -2.93
CA ARG A 464 -13.13 -16.63 -3.51
C ARG A 464 -12.43 -17.74 -2.74
N GLU A 465 -12.39 -17.62 -1.41
CA GLU A 465 -11.73 -18.61 -0.56
C GLU A 465 -12.44 -19.98 -0.62
N ALA A 466 -13.78 -20.00 -0.65
CA ALA A 466 -14.54 -21.23 -0.84
C ALA A 466 -14.26 -21.86 -2.22
N ALA A 467 -14.15 -21.08 -3.29
CA ALA A 467 -13.80 -21.59 -4.62
C ALA A 467 -12.42 -22.27 -4.63
N GLU A 468 -11.41 -21.68 -3.97
CA GLU A 468 -10.08 -22.32 -3.83
C GLU A 468 -10.16 -23.63 -3.04
N SER A 469 -10.96 -23.68 -1.97
CA SER A 469 -11.19 -24.92 -1.22
C SER A 469 -11.86 -26.00 -2.07
N ILE A 470 -12.89 -25.63 -2.84
CA ILE A 470 -13.61 -26.55 -3.74
C ILE A 470 -12.65 -27.11 -4.80
N VAL A 471 -11.82 -26.27 -5.41
CA VAL A 471 -10.79 -26.73 -6.37
C VAL A 471 -9.86 -27.75 -5.71
N ARG A 472 -9.34 -27.46 -4.52
CA ARG A 472 -8.45 -28.37 -3.79
C ARG A 472 -9.14 -29.67 -3.39
N TYR A 473 -10.39 -29.60 -2.96
CA TYR A 473 -11.21 -30.77 -2.65
C TYR A 473 -11.36 -31.68 -3.87
N LEU A 474 -11.69 -31.11 -5.04
CA LEU A 474 -11.80 -31.87 -6.29
C LEU A 474 -10.46 -32.46 -6.74
N ASP A 475 -9.35 -31.80 -6.42
CA ASP A 475 -7.99 -32.27 -6.71
C ASP A 475 -7.46 -33.26 -5.65
N GLY A 476 -8.19 -33.53 -4.57
CA GLY A 476 -7.72 -34.36 -3.45
C GLY A 476 -6.56 -33.76 -2.65
N ARG A 477 -6.39 -32.43 -2.70
CA ARG A 477 -5.33 -31.68 -1.99
C ARG A 477 -5.82 -31.19 -0.63
N ASP A 478 -4.87 -30.93 0.28
CA ASP A 478 -5.18 -30.29 1.56
C ASP A 478 -5.74 -28.87 1.34
N MET A 479 -7.00 -28.68 1.75
CA MET A 479 -7.73 -27.42 1.61
C MET A 479 -7.13 -26.28 2.45
N ALA A 480 -6.40 -26.59 3.53
CA ALA A 480 -5.83 -25.61 4.46
C ALA A 480 -4.35 -25.27 4.20
N GLU A 481 -3.66 -26.05 3.36
CA GLU A 481 -2.22 -25.91 3.11
C GLU A 481 -1.85 -24.49 2.62
N GLY A 482 -0.94 -23.82 3.33
CA GLY A 482 -0.47 -22.48 2.96
C GLY A 482 -1.50 -21.35 3.07
N ARG A 483 -2.68 -21.60 3.67
CA ARG A 483 -3.80 -20.64 3.74
C ARG A 483 -4.09 -20.09 5.14
N LYS A 484 -3.31 -20.49 6.14
CA LYS A 484 -3.39 -19.86 7.47
C LYS A 484 -2.98 -18.39 7.35
N PRO A 485 -3.72 -17.45 7.97
CA PRO A 485 -3.33 -16.05 7.97
C PRO A 485 -1.92 -15.90 8.53
N ALA A 486 -0.95 -15.54 7.69
CA ALA A 486 0.35 -15.12 8.17
C ALA A 486 0.16 -13.77 8.87
N ALA A 487 0.09 -13.78 10.20
CA ALA A 487 0.14 -12.55 10.98
C ALA A 487 1.54 -11.94 10.78
N HIS A 488 1.66 -10.97 9.87
CA HIS A 488 2.83 -10.12 9.82
C HIS A 488 2.75 -9.16 11.01
N GLU A 489 3.27 -9.61 12.15
CA GLU A 489 3.47 -8.75 13.32
C GLU A 489 4.44 -7.62 12.91
N ASN A 490 3.93 -6.39 12.86
CA ASN A 490 4.66 -5.16 12.51
C ASN A 490 5.10 -5.08 11.03
N PRO A 491 4.16 -4.83 10.09
CA PRO A 491 4.52 -4.65 8.69
C PRO A 491 5.40 -3.40 8.49
N ILE A 492 6.42 -3.52 7.66
CA ILE A 492 7.36 -2.47 7.29
C ILE A 492 6.85 -1.80 6.02
N HIS A 493 6.53 -0.51 6.12
CA HIS A 493 6.08 0.32 5.01
C HIS A 493 7.08 1.43 4.69
N ARG A 494 7.00 2.00 3.48
CA ARG A 494 7.72 3.23 3.14
C ARG A 494 7.36 4.34 4.16
N PRO A 495 8.34 5.05 4.74
CA PRO A 495 8.04 6.15 5.65
C PRO A 495 7.31 7.28 4.91
N VAL A 496 6.36 7.94 5.58
CA VAL A 496 5.68 9.12 5.02
C VAL A 496 6.69 10.27 4.99
N PRO A 497 6.99 10.86 3.82
CA PRO A 497 7.95 11.95 3.74
C PRO A 497 7.53 13.15 4.59
N GLN A 498 8.47 13.77 5.30
CA GLN A 498 8.16 14.95 6.13
C GLN A 498 7.69 16.12 5.27
N GLU A 499 8.33 16.33 4.12
CA GLU A 499 8.05 17.39 3.15
C GLU A 499 6.84 17.12 2.23
N GLU A 500 6.12 15.99 2.40
CA GLU A 500 4.91 15.73 1.61
C GLU A 500 3.87 16.84 1.83
N SER A 501 3.47 17.50 0.76
CA SER A 501 2.53 18.62 0.80
C SER A 501 1.11 18.16 1.12
N ARG A 502 0.40 18.98 1.91
CA ARG A 502 -1.02 18.78 2.21
C ARG A 502 -1.87 19.11 0.98
N ARG A 503 -2.81 18.24 0.64
CA ARG A 503 -3.71 18.35 -0.51
C ARG A 503 -5.11 17.92 -0.10
N LYS A 504 -6.12 18.74 -0.40
CA LYS A 504 -7.53 18.46 -0.11
C LYS A 504 -8.00 17.22 -0.88
N ARG A 505 -8.83 16.38 -0.25
CA ARG A 505 -9.50 15.27 -0.94
C ARG A 505 -10.49 15.80 -1.98
N GLN A 506 -10.58 15.13 -3.13
CA GLN A 506 -11.60 15.44 -4.13
C GLN A 506 -13.00 15.07 -3.60
N GLU A 507 -13.93 16.02 -3.67
CA GLU A 507 -15.31 15.80 -3.22
C GLU A 507 -16.10 15.02 -4.27
N MET A 508 -16.86 14.00 -3.84
CA MET A 508 -17.75 13.24 -4.73
C MET A 508 -18.87 14.15 -5.24
N PRO A 509 -19.02 14.34 -6.57
CA PRO A 509 -20.16 15.07 -7.11
C PRO A 509 -21.46 14.34 -6.75
N VAL A 510 -22.44 15.08 -6.20
CA VAL A 510 -23.73 14.52 -5.78
C VAL A 510 -24.91 15.22 -6.44
N LEU A 511 -25.98 14.47 -6.68
CA LEU A 511 -27.25 14.98 -7.16
C LEU A 511 -27.83 15.97 -6.10
N PRO A 512 -28.24 17.19 -6.48
CA PRO A 512 -28.83 18.14 -5.54
C PRO A 512 -30.09 17.58 -4.87
N VAL A 513 -30.29 17.87 -3.58
CA VAL A 513 -31.40 17.34 -2.75
C VAL A 513 -32.77 17.54 -3.41
N GLY A 514 -33.05 18.74 -3.95
CA GLY A 514 -34.31 19.05 -4.62
C GLY A 514 -34.62 18.21 -5.87
N LYS A 515 -33.63 17.47 -6.40
CA LYS A 515 -33.80 16.53 -7.53
C LYS A 515 -33.91 15.06 -7.10
N ARG A 516 -33.81 14.75 -5.80
CA ARG A 516 -33.82 13.37 -5.27
C ARG A 516 -35.23 12.84 -5.01
N GLN A 517 -36.20 13.72 -4.77
CA GLN A 517 -37.58 13.34 -4.42
C GLN A 517 -38.33 12.73 -5.61
N GLY A 518 -39.21 11.76 -5.33
CA GLY A 518 -40.07 11.12 -6.32
C GLY A 518 -39.36 10.23 -7.35
N ASN A 519 -38.06 9.94 -7.16
CA ASN A 519 -37.30 9.09 -8.08
C ASN A 519 -36.15 8.37 -7.36
N PHE A 520 -35.58 7.37 -8.03
CA PHE A 520 -34.44 6.60 -7.54
C PHE A 520 -33.17 6.82 -8.37
N ARG A 521 -32.99 8.03 -8.95
CA ARG A 521 -31.74 8.37 -9.65
C ARG A 521 -30.55 8.28 -8.70
N GLU A 522 -29.44 7.81 -9.24
CA GLU A 522 -28.17 7.69 -8.54
C GLU A 522 -27.76 9.04 -7.92
N VAL A 523 -27.37 9.01 -6.63
CA VAL A 523 -27.04 10.24 -5.89
C VAL A 523 -25.59 10.63 -6.09
N GLU A 524 -24.66 9.70 -5.92
CA GLU A 524 -23.25 9.94 -6.22
C GLU A 524 -23.05 9.82 -7.73
N LEU A 525 -22.47 10.83 -8.37
CA LEU A 525 -22.37 10.92 -9.83
C LEU A 525 -21.02 10.43 -10.38
N GLY A 526 -20.05 10.14 -9.51
CA GLY A 526 -18.71 9.71 -9.89
C GLY A 526 -17.77 10.88 -10.21
N TYR A 527 -16.48 10.58 -10.30
CA TYR A 527 -15.47 11.59 -10.65
C TYR A 527 -15.38 11.82 -12.16
N GLU A 528 -15.05 13.06 -12.52
CA GLU A 528 -14.42 13.32 -13.81
C GLU A 528 -12.98 12.78 -13.82
N GLU A 529 -12.49 12.43 -15.01
CA GLU A 529 -11.17 11.81 -15.17
C GLU A 529 -10.04 12.65 -14.56
N SER A 530 -10.04 13.97 -14.79
CA SER A 530 -9.02 14.87 -14.24
C SER A 530 -9.03 14.88 -12.71
N ALA A 531 -10.20 15.01 -12.09
CA ALA A 531 -10.35 14.98 -10.64
C ALA A 531 -9.91 13.63 -10.05
N GLY A 532 -10.31 12.52 -10.67
CA GLY A 532 -9.89 11.19 -10.22
C GLY A 532 -8.38 10.94 -10.35
N ARG A 533 -7.75 11.45 -11.43
CA ARG A 533 -6.29 11.36 -11.60
C ARG A 533 -5.55 12.21 -10.57
N GLU A 534 -6.06 13.39 -10.28
CA GLU A 534 -5.54 14.26 -9.22
C GLU A 534 -5.66 13.59 -7.84
N GLU A 535 -6.82 13.02 -7.52
CA GLU A 535 -7.05 12.27 -6.28
C GLU A 535 -6.12 11.05 -6.17
N ALA A 536 -5.98 10.25 -7.23
CA ALA A 536 -5.06 9.12 -7.26
C ALA A 536 -3.59 9.53 -7.09
N SER A 537 -3.21 10.74 -7.51
CA SER A 537 -1.86 11.31 -7.33
C SER A 537 -1.51 11.62 -5.87
N ARG A 538 -2.48 11.60 -4.94
CA ARG A 538 -2.27 11.77 -3.50
C ARG A 538 -1.71 10.51 -2.82
N CYS A 539 -1.73 9.36 -3.51
CA CYS A 539 -1.23 8.09 -2.99
C CYS A 539 0.28 8.14 -2.65
N LEU A 540 0.63 7.73 -1.42
CA LEU A 540 2.00 7.78 -0.89
C LEU A 540 2.91 6.60 -1.30
N ASN A 541 2.37 5.61 -2.04
CA ASN A 541 3.10 4.40 -2.44
C ASN A 541 3.72 3.65 -1.24
N CYS A 542 2.89 3.30 -0.24
CA CYS A 542 3.32 2.68 1.01
C CYS A 542 4.13 1.37 0.82
N GLY A 543 3.88 0.62 -0.25
CA GLY A 543 4.60 -0.61 -0.60
C GLY A 543 5.87 -0.43 -1.44
N TYR A 544 6.30 0.82 -1.72
CA TYR A 544 7.22 1.16 -2.83
C TYR A 544 6.66 0.69 -4.18
N CYS A 545 6.94 -0.54 -4.59
CA CYS A 545 6.28 -1.19 -5.71
C CYS A 545 4.78 -1.35 -5.43
N CYS A 546 3.94 -1.00 -6.41
CA CYS A 546 2.48 -1.15 -6.32
C CYS A 546 1.98 -2.53 -6.80
N GLU A 547 2.88 -3.45 -7.17
CA GLU A 547 2.55 -4.79 -7.65
C GLU A 547 1.51 -4.80 -8.79
N CYS A 548 1.55 -3.79 -9.67
CA CYS A 548 0.69 -3.71 -10.86
C CYS A 548 1.11 -4.68 -11.98
N TYR A 549 2.25 -5.36 -11.80
CA TYR A 549 2.85 -6.35 -12.70
C TYR A 549 3.07 -5.93 -14.16
N GLN A 550 2.96 -4.64 -14.47
CA GLN A 550 3.30 -4.11 -15.79
C GLN A 550 4.74 -4.43 -16.19
N CYS A 551 5.66 -4.48 -15.21
CA CYS A 551 7.04 -4.89 -15.41
C CYS A 551 7.21 -6.36 -15.82
N VAL A 552 6.28 -7.25 -15.41
CA VAL A 552 6.26 -8.66 -15.82
C VAL A 552 5.87 -8.74 -17.30
N ALA A 553 4.78 -8.07 -17.67
CA ALA A 553 4.30 -8.04 -19.05
C ALA A 553 5.32 -7.41 -20.03
N ALA A 554 6.07 -6.40 -19.58
CA ALA A 554 7.08 -5.72 -20.40
C ALA A 554 8.42 -6.47 -20.51
N CYS A 555 8.67 -7.50 -19.70
CA CYS A 555 9.99 -8.15 -19.64
C CYS A 555 10.14 -9.26 -20.68
N GLY A 556 10.62 -8.91 -21.88
CA GLY A 556 10.88 -9.87 -22.97
C GLY A 556 11.80 -11.04 -22.58
N PRO A 557 12.95 -10.83 -21.90
CA PRO A 557 13.82 -11.93 -21.45
C PRO A 557 13.26 -12.78 -20.30
N HIS A 558 12.07 -12.47 -19.78
CA HIS A 558 11.47 -13.12 -18.62
C HIS A 558 12.38 -13.13 -17.37
N ALA A 559 13.16 -12.06 -17.19
CA ALA A 559 13.92 -11.82 -15.97
C ALA A 559 13.02 -11.37 -14.80
N VAL A 560 11.89 -10.73 -15.11
CA VAL A 560 10.85 -10.35 -14.14
C VAL A 560 9.62 -11.22 -14.42
N THR A 561 9.28 -12.10 -13.47
CA THR A 561 8.09 -12.97 -13.52
C THR A 561 7.30 -12.84 -12.23
N LEU A 562 6.06 -13.38 -12.18
CA LEU A 562 5.31 -13.43 -10.92
C LEU A 562 6.09 -14.18 -9.82
N GLU A 563 6.81 -15.24 -10.20
CA GLU A 563 7.67 -16.01 -9.30
C GLU A 563 8.84 -15.18 -8.76
N THR A 564 9.59 -14.48 -9.62
CA THR A 564 10.69 -13.62 -9.13
C THR A 564 10.14 -12.48 -8.28
N HIS A 565 8.98 -11.94 -8.62
CA HIS A 565 8.32 -10.86 -7.86
C HIS A 565 7.85 -11.31 -6.47
N GLY A 566 7.56 -12.60 -6.30
CA GLY A 566 7.15 -13.24 -5.06
C GLY A 566 8.29 -13.83 -4.22
N GLN A 567 9.56 -13.62 -4.60
CA GLN A 567 10.69 -14.12 -3.83
C GLN A 567 10.73 -13.51 -2.42
N ASP A 568 11.00 -14.35 -1.43
CA ASP A 568 11.20 -13.94 -0.04
C ASP A 568 12.67 -13.69 0.30
N THR A 569 12.88 -13.01 1.43
CA THR A 569 14.22 -12.85 1.99
C THR A 569 14.77 -14.19 2.47
N GLN A 570 15.94 -14.56 1.96
CA GLN A 570 16.59 -15.82 2.31
C GLN A 570 17.60 -15.63 3.43
N ARG A 571 17.61 -16.56 4.39
CA ARG A 571 18.72 -16.73 5.32
C ARG A 571 19.72 -17.72 4.73
N MET A 572 20.98 -17.37 4.78
CA MET A 572 22.08 -18.18 4.27
C MET A 572 23.15 -18.30 5.35
N ASP A 573 23.57 -19.53 5.64
CA ASP A 573 24.74 -19.79 6.47
C ASP A 573 25.93 -20.12 5.57
N LEU A 574 26.99 -19.31 5.69
CA LEU A 574 28.25 -19.55 5.01
C LEU A 574 29.31 -20.00 6.00
N GLN A 575 30.05 -21.05 5.63
CA GLN A 575 31.27 -21.41 6.33
C GLN A 575 32.45 -20.74 5.63
N VAL A 576 33.21 -19.93 6.35
CA VAL A 576 34.34 -19.17 5.80
C VAL A 576 35.54 -19.24 6.73
N GLY A 577 36.75 -19.24 6.17
CA GLY A 577 37.97 -19.26 6.98
C GLY A 577 38.37 -17.88 7.52
N SER A 578 37.95 -16.81 6.86
CA SER A 578 38.32 -15.43 7.18
C SER A 578 37.23 -14.46 6.71
N VAL A 579 37.15 -13.29 7.35
CA VAL A 579 36.21 -12.21 6.99
C VAL A 579 36.99 -10.91 6.75
N ILE A 580 36.69 -10.19 5.67
CA ILE A 580 37.23 -8.85 5.40
C ILE A 580 36.07 -7.85 5.39
N LEU A 581 36.15 -6.83 6.25
CA LEU A 581 35.16 -5.77 6.35
C LEU A 581 35.54 -4.59 5.46
N ALA A 582 34.68 -4.32 4.48
CA ALA A 582 34.77 -3.16 3.58
C ALA A 582 33.41 -2.44 3.45
N PRO A 583 32.76 -2.01 4.55
CA PRO A 583 31.42 -1.43 4.49
C PRO A 583 31.40 0.01 3.92
N GLY A 584 32.55 0.64 3.75
CA GLY A 584 32.67 2.01 3.23
C GLY A 584 32.46 3.08 4.30
N PHE A 585 31.85 4.20 3.91
CA PHE A 585 31.54 5.36 4.75
C PHE A 585 30.17 5.94 4.36
N SER A 586 29.64 6.82 5.21
CA SER A 586 28.53 7.73 4.89
C SER A 586 29.05 9.16 4.81
N ALA A 587 28.51 9.96 3.88
CA ALA A 587 28.74 11.39 3.90
C ALA A 587 28.04 12.00 5.13
N PHE A 588 28.68 12.97 5.77
CA PHE A 588 28.07 13.73 6.86
C PHE A 588 26.80 14.44 6.37
N ASP A 589 25.72 14.32 7.14
CA ASP A 589 24.44 14.98 6.86
C ASP A 589 24.39 16.38 7.48
N PRO A 590 24.45 17.47 6.67
CA PRO A 590 24.45 18.84 7.17
C PRO A 590 23.08 19.33 7.65
N SER A 591 21.99 18.57 7.45
CA SER A 591 20.64 18.99 7.89
C SER A 591 20.55 19.15 9.41
N ARG A 592 21.49 18.52 10.12
CA ARG A 592 21.68 18.62 11.57
C ARG A 592 22.30 19.95 12.01
N TYR A 593 22.74 20.79 11.07
CA TYR A 593 23.45 22.03 11.33
C TYR A 593 22.72 23.24 10.73
N GLY A 594 21.92 23.90 11.59
CA GLY A 594 21.06 25.03 11.21
C GLY A 594 21.75 26.21 10.51
N PRO A 595 22.97 26.66 10.91
CA PRO A 595 23.58 27.85 10.31
C PRO A 595 23.91 27.76 8.82
N TYR A 596 23.99 26.56 8.23
CA TYR A 596 24.17 26.43 6.78
C TYR A 596 22.85 26.38 6.01
N HIS A 597 21.70 26.26 6.70
CA HIS A 597 20.38 26.21 6.09
C HIS A 597 20.29 25.18 4.94
N TYR A 598 21.01 24.06 5.08
CA TYR A 598 20.94 22.94 4.15
C TYR A 598 19.56 22.26 4.26
N ALA A 599 19.01 21.84 3.12
CA ALA A 599 17.61 21.45 2.90
C ALA A 599 16.57 22.59 2.94
N GLU A 600 16.86 23.73 3.57
CA GLU A 600 15.98 24.91 3.54
C GLU A 600 16.21 25.77 2.28
N TYR A 601 17.47 25.95 1.89
CA TYR A 601 17.84 26.73 0.71
C TYR A 601 18.24 25.80 -0.44
N PRO A 602 17.49 25.77 -1.57
CA PRO A 602 17.73 24.81 -2.65
C PRO A 602 19.10 24.94 -3.33
N ASN A 603 19.73 26.12 -3.24
CA ASN A 603 21.05 26.38 -3.82
C ASN A 603 22.22 26.12 -2.86
N VAL A 604 21.94 25.64 -1.65
CA VAL A 604 22.95 25.07 -0.74
C VAL A 604 22.95 23.57 -0.94
N VAL A 605 23.98 23.06 -1.61
CA VAL A 605 24.12 21.65 -1.96
C VAL A 605 25.34 21.04 -1.28
N THR A 606 25.37 19.73 -1.10
CA THR A 606 26.58 18.99 -0.69
C THR A 606 27.52 18.77 -1.85
N SER A 607 28.78 18.48 -1.57
CA SER A 607 29.74 18.02 -2.60
C SER A 607 29.24 16.80 -3.36
N MET A 608 28.58 15.85 -2.67
CA MET A 608 27.99 14.68 -3.33
C MET A 608 26.86 15.05 -4.29
N GLU A 609 25.98 15.98 -3.92
CA GLU A 609 24.95 16.52 -4.81
C GLU A 609 25.56 17.25 -6.00
N PHE A 610 26.57 18.08 -5.76
CA PHE A 610 27.27 18.83 -6.81
C PHE A 610 27.96 17.89 -7.83
N GLU A 611 28.58 16.80 -7.38
CA GLU A 611 29.10 15.76 -8.25
C GLU A 611 28.01 15.09 -9.09
N ARG A 612 26.80 14.92 -8.55
CA ARG A 612 25.65 14.43 -9.32
C ARG A 612 25.20 15.47 -10.35
N ILE A 613 25.12 16.75 -9.98
CA ILE A 613 24.79 17.87 -10.89
C ILE A 613 25.69 17.87 -12.13
N LEU A 614 27.00 17.73 -11.93
CA LEU A 614 28.00 17.71 -13.01
C LEU A 614 28.11 16.37 -13.74
N SER A 615 27.49 15.29 -13.24
CA SER A 615 27.61 13.97 -13.86
C SER A 615 26.78 13.87 -15.14
N PRO A 616 27.32 13.31 -16.25
CA PRO A 616 26.54 12.99 -17.45
C PRO A 616 25.39 12.02 -17.20
N THR A 617 25.50 11.21 -16.14
CA THR A 617 24.46 10.25 -15.70
C THR A 617 23.60 10.80 -14.56
N GLY A 618 23.78 12.07 -14.21
CA GLY A 618 23.07 12.76 -13.14
C GLY A 618 21.82 13.49 -13.61
N PRO A 619 21.12 14.18 -12.68
CA PRO A 619 19.81 14.78 -12.91
C PRO A 619 19.78 15.81 -14.05
N TYR A 620 20.92 16.47 -14.32
CA TYR A 620 21.02 17.53 -15.32
C TYR A 620 21.89 17.15 -16.53
N GLY A 621 22.23 15.87 -16.70
CA GLY A 621 22.99 15.39 -17.86
C GLY A 621 24.39 16.00 -17.99
N GLY A 622 24.97 16.46 -16.88
CA GLY A 622 26.28 17.11 -16.84
C GLY A 622 26.26 18.63 -17.05
N HIS A 623 25.08 19.24 -17.22
CA HIS A 623 24.95 20.69 -17.27
C HIS A 623 24.89 21.28 -15.86
N LEU A 624 25.76 22.24 -15.56
CA LEU A 624 25.80 22.91 -14.27
C LEU A 624 24.57 23.79 -14.09
N LYS A 625 23.67 23.40 -13.17
CA LYS A 625 22.38 24.06 -12.95
C LYS A 625 22.07 24.22 -11.46
N ARG A 626 21.49 25.37 -11.11
CA ARG A 626 20.89 25.65 -9.80
C ARG A 626 19.66 24.77 -9.56
N PRO A 627 19.55 24.08 -8.42
CA PRO A 627 18.35 23.33 -8.10
C PRO A 627 17.09 24.20 -7.94
N SER A 628 17.22 25.47 -7.56
CA SER A 628 16.06 26.35 -7.34
C SER A 628 15.32 26.71 -8.62
N ASP A 629 16.03 27.01 -9.71
CA ASP A 629 15.46 27.63 -10.91
C ASP A 629 16.05 27.11 -12.24
N GLY A 630 16.98 26.16 -12.18
CA GLY A 630 17.60 25.56 -13.36
C GLY A 630 18.58 26.46 -14.12
N LYS A 631 18.88 27.67 -13.62
CA LYS A 631 19.85 28.58 -14.25
C LYS A 631 21.28 28.10 -13.99
N GLU A 632 22.18 28.48 -14.87
CA GLU A 632 23.62 28.24 -14.69
C GLU A 632 24.18 29.22 -13.64
N PRO A 633 24.78 28.75 -12.53
CA PRO A 633 25.41 29.62 -11.54
C PRO A 633 26.71 30.23 -12.09
N LYS A 634 26.91 31.52 -11.89
CA LYS A 634 28.13 32.27 -12.26
C LYS A 634 29.08 32.47 -11.09
N ARG A 635 28.58 32.49 -9.85
CA ARG A 635 29.41 32.57 -8.64
C ARG A 635 29.11 31.42 -7.69
N ILE A 636 30.12 30.60 -7.41
CA ILE A 636 29.97 29.39 -6.59
C ILE A 636 30.97 29.41 -5.44
N ALA A 637 30.49 29.17 -4.23
CA ALA A 637 31.32 29.06 -3.04
C ALA A 637 31.40 27.61 -2.54
N TRP A 638 32.59 27.13 -2.18
CA TRP A 638 32.78 25.87 -1.46
C TRP A 638 33.17 26.13 -0.02
N LEU A 639 32.49 25.48 0.92
CA LEU A 639 32.77 25.59 2.35
C LEU A 639 33.47 24.31 2.82
N GLN A 640 34.72 24.44 3.23
CA GLN A 640 35.53 23.31 3.68
C GLN A 640 35.16 22.81 5.08
N CYS A 641 35.52 21.55 5.35
CA CYS A 641 35.45 20.91 6.66
C CYS A 641 34.02 20.82 7.24
N VAL A 642 32.98 20.72 6.41
CA VAL A 642 31.60 20.52 6.91
C VAL A 642 31.49 19.10 7.47
N GLY A 643 31.26 18.96 8.78
CA GLY A 643 31.24 17.66 9.46
C GLY A 643 32.62 17.02 9.68
N SER A 644 33.70 17.80 9.61
CA SER A 644 35.07 17.37 9.89
C SER A 644 35.82 18.41 10.70
N ARG A 645 36.69 18.00 11.62
CA ARG A 645 37.39 18.91 12.55
C ARG A 645 36.42 19.79 13.33
N ASP A 646 35.29 19.21 13.73
CA ASP A 646 34.24 19.86 14.50
C ASP A 646 33.83 18.99 15.69
N THR A 647 34.46 19.24 16.83
CA THR A 647 34.15 18.58 18.11
C THR A 647 32.94 19.20 18.82
N ASN A 648 32.47 20.37 18.38
CA ASN A 648 31.38 21.09 19.04
C ASN A 648 30.02 20.57 18.55
N GLN A 649 29.88 20.37 17.24
CA GLN A 649 28.59 20.09 16.61
C GLN A 649 28.36 18.60 16.28
N CYS A 650 29.43 17.86 15.99
CA CYS A 650 29.32 16.45 15.58
C CYS A 650 30.36 15.52 16.20
N ASP A 651 31.15 16.02 17.17
CA ASP A 651 32.22 15.29 17.88
C ASP A 651 33.27 14.67 16.94
N HIS A 652 33.46 15.25 15.75
CA HIS A 652 34.42 14.77 14.77
C HIS A 652 35.72 15.57 14.87
N GLY A 653 36.61 15.17 15.78
CA GLY A 653 37.95 15.79 15.93
C GLY A 653 38.92 15.51 14.77
N TYR A 654 38.58 14.60 13.86
CA TYR A 654 39.44 14.15 12.78
C TYR A 654 39.24 14.92 11.46
N CYS A 655 40.23 14.84 10.57
CA CYS A 655 40.13 15.32 9.20
C CYS A 655 39.67 14.18 8.28
N SER A 656 38.73 14.45 7.37
CA SER A 656 38.29 13.46 6.38
C SER A 656 39.28 13.20 5.24
N ALA A 657 40.42 13.88 5.22
CA ALA A 657 41.54 13.75 4.28
C ALA A 657 41.24 14.00 2.78
N VAL A 658 39.97 14.04 2.37
CA VAL A 658 39.57 14.17 0.95
C VAL A 658 38.90 15.50 0.61
N CYS A 659 38.41 16.25 1.61
CA CYS A 659 37.55 17.42 1.39
C CYS A 659 38.21 18.58 0.66
N CYS A 660 39.49 18.82 0.95
CA CYS A 660 40.26 19.81 0.21
C CYS A 660 40.36 19.43 -1.27
N MET A 661 40.62 18.17 -1.58
CA MET A 661 40.87 17.73 -2.94
C MET A 661 39.62 17.68 -3.82
N TYR A 662 38.49 17.16 -3.32
CA TYR A 662 37.28 17.17 -4.15
C TYR A 662 36.74 18.58 -4.38
N ALA A 663 36.84 19.52 -3.42
CA ALA A 663 36.37 20.88 -3.67
C ALA A 663 37.23 21.61 -4.71
N ILE A 664 38.55 21.40 -4.68
CA ILE A 664 39.45 21.95 -5.72
C ILE A 664 39.12 21.31 -7.07
N LYS A 665 38.89 19.99 -7.11
CA LYS A 665 38.45 19.28 -8.32
C LYS A 665 37.13 19.85 -8.85
N GLU A 666 36.12 19.95 -8.01
CA GLU A 666 34.78 20.45 -8.33
C GLU A 666 34.84 21.89 -8.85
N ALA A 667 35.61 22.77 -8.22
CA ALA A 667 35.79 24.15 -8.67
C ALA A 667 36.42 24.24 -10.05
N VAL A 668 37.48 23.46 -10.31
CA VAL A 668 38.11 23.41 -11.64
C VAL A 668 37.14 22.85 -12.68
N ILE A 669 36.45 21.75 -12.40
CA ILE A 669 35.49 21.14 -13.33
C ILE A 669 34.29 22.07 -13.58
N ALA A 670 33.83 22.81 -12.57
CA ALA A 670 32.77 23.80 -12.74
C ALA A 670 33.15 24.85 -13.79
N LYS A 671 34.39 25.36 -13.75
CA LYS A 671 34.91 26.28 -14.78
C LYS A 671 35.05 25.61 -16.15
N GLU A 672 35.45 24.35 -16.21
CA GLU A 672 35.51 23.60 -17.47
C GLU A 672 34.13 23.41 -18.12
N HIS A 673 33.08 23.23 -17.31
CA HIS A 673 31.70 23.06 -17.79
C HIS A 673 31.00 24.38 -18.10
N ALA A 674 31.16 25.41 -17.27
CA ALA A 674 30.41 26.68 -17.35
C ALA A 674 31.22 27.85 -17.96
N GLY A 675 32.48 27.61 -18.32
CA GLY A 675 33.39 28.61 -18.88
C GLY A 675 34.24 29.31 -17.82
N GLU A 676 35.35 29.90 -18.28
CA GLU A 676 36.37 30.53 -17.42
C GLU A 676 35.85 31.80 -16.68
N ASP A 677 34.74 32.37 -17.16
CA ASP A 677 34.04 33.50 -16.51
C ASP A 677 33.32 33.10 -15.21
N THR A 678 33.16 31.82 -14.93
CA THR A 678 32.56 31.33 -13.68
C THR A 678 33.54 31.59 -12.52
N GLU A 679 33.09 32.34 -11.51
CA GLU A 679 33.88 32.61 -10.32
C GLU A 679 33.69 31.49 -9.29
N CYS A 680 34.80 30.85 -8.93
CA CYS A 680 34.82 29.79 -7.92
C CYS A 680 35.64 30.23 -6.71
N THR A 681 35.03 30.19 -5.53
CA THR A 681 35.65 30.60 -4.27
C THR A 681 35.62 29.46 -3.26
N ILE A 682 36.77 29.07 -2.72
CA ILE A 682 36.90 28.04 -1.69
C ILE A 682 37.24 28.71 -0.36
N PHE A 683 36.33 28.59 0.61
CA PHE A 683 36.52 29.02 1.99
C PHE A 683 37.14 27.89 2.81
N TYR A 684 38.29 28.15 3.43
CA TYR A 684 39.07 27.13 4.12
C TYR A 684 39.71 27.62 5.42
N ILE A 685 40.06 26.67 6.30
CA ILE A 685 40.86 26.92 7.50
C ILE A 685 42.32 26.58 7.21
N ASP A 686 42.54 25.34 6.76
CA ASP A 686 43.81 24.80 6.24
C ASP A 686 43.51 23.97 4.99
N ILE A 687 44.44 23.95 4.02
CA ILE A 687 44.39 23.07 2.85
C ILE A 687 45.30 21.86 3.10
N ARG A 688 44.79 20.66 2.86
CA ARG A 688 45.51 19.40 3.02
C ARG A 688 45.41 18.56 1.74
N THR A 689 46.47 18.60 0.95
CA THR A 689 46.62 17.99 -0.39
C THR A 689 47.45 16.70 -0.31
N HIS A 690 46.97 15.72 0.46
CA HIS A 690 47.70 14.47 0.69
C HIS A 690 47.81 13.61 -0.58
N GLY A 691 48.99 13.52 -1.18
CA GLY A 691 49.23 12.66 -2.33
C GLY A 691 50.31 13.18 -3.27
N LYS A 692 50.75 12.34 -4.20
CA LYS A 692 51.69 12.77 -5.24
C LYS A 692 50.97 13.74 -6.18
N ASP A 693 51.59 14.88 -6.45
CA ASP A 693 51.11 15.94 -7.37
C ASP A 693 49.82 16.69 -6.95
N PHE A 694 49.24 16.42 -5.78
CA PHE A 694 48.02 17.10 -5.33
C PHE A 694 48.26 18.57 -4.93
N GLU A 695 49.43 18.88 -4.37
CA GLU A 695 49.83 20.28 -4.12
C GLU A 695 50.01 21.05 -5.44
N ARG A 696 50.58 20.40 -6.46
CA ARG A 696 50.68 20.98 -7.80
C ARG A 696 49.29 21.27 -8.38
N TYR A 697 48.34 20.36 -8.21
CA TYR A 697 46.95 20.55 -8.65
C TYR A 697 46.27 21.74 -7.95
N TYR A 698 46.48 21.89 -6.63
CA TYR A 698 46.03 23.07 -5.87
C TYR A 698 46.64 24.38 -6.41
N ASN A 699 47.95 24.42 -6.62
CA ASN A 699 48.63 25.60 -7.16
C ASN A 699 48.14 25.93 -8.58
N ASP A 700 47.96 24.92 -9.43
CA ASP A 700 47.41 25.10 -10.78
C ASP A 700 45.98 25.65 -10.75
N ALA A 701 45.12 25.17 -9.85
CA ALA A 701 43.76 25.69 -9.68
C ALA A 701 43.77 27.18 -9.29
N LYS A 702 44.68 27.59 -8.41
CA LYS A 702 44.83 28.99 -7.97
C LYS A 702 45.42 29.87 -9.06
N GLU A 703 46.55 29.48 -9.64
CA GLU A 703 47.38 30.34 -10.50
C GLU A 703 46.93 30.31 -11.96
N LYS A 704 46.50 29.15 -12.47
CA LYS A 704 46.15 28.98 -13.89
C LYS A 704 44.66 29.05 -14.17
N ARG A 705 43.82 28.64 -13.21
CA ARG A 705 42.35 28.61 -13.35
C ARG A 705 41.65 29.71 -12.54
N GLY A 706 42.38 30.52 -11.78
CA GLY A 706 41.82 31.66 -11.05
C GLY A 706 40.81 31.28 -9.96
N VAL A 707 40.90 30.07 -9.39
CA VAL A 707 40.07 29.69 -8.23
C VAL A 707 40.52 30.51 -7.02
N ARG A 708 39.59 31.21 -6.38
CA ARG A 708 39.84 32.05 -5.21
C ARG A 708 39.89 31.19 -3.96
N PHE A 709 40.92 31.36 -3.14
CA PHE A 709 41.04 30.68 -1.85
C PHE A 709 40.99 31.71 -0.74
N ILE A 710 39.96 31.65 0.10
CA ILE A 710 39.76 32.59 1.21
C ILE A 710 39.93 31.85 2.52
N ARG A 711 40.93 32.26 3.32
CA ARG A 711 41.18 31.67 4.62
C ARG A 711 40.18 32.20 5.65
N SER A 712 39.02 31.57 5.72
CA SER A 712 37.96 31.94 6.66
C SER A 712 37.06 30.74 6.95
N ARG A 713 36.58 30.64 8.20
CA ARG A 713 35.52 29.69 8.56
C ARG A 713 34.19 30.43 8.45
N VAL A 714 33.37 30.02 7.49
CA VAL A 714 32.05 30.63 7.27
C VAL A 714 31.13 30.31 8.47
N PRO A 715 30.58 31.33 9.16
CA PRO A 715 29.74 31.15 10.33
C PRO A 715 28.29 30.81 9.98
N THR A 716 27.75 31.33 8.87
CA THR A 716 26.36 31.17 8.44
C THR A 716 26.20 31.40 6.94
N ILE A 717 25.08 30.97 6.37
CA ILE A 717 24.64 31.30 5.01
C ILE A 717 23.28 31.99 5.10
N GLU A 718 23.15 33.18 4.51
CA GLU A 718 21.89 33.89 4.46
C GLU A 718 21.32 33.91 3.05
N ARG A 719 20.00 34.03 2.92
CA ARG A 719 19.36 34.19 1.62
C ARG A 719 19.17 35.67 1.31
N VAL A 720 19.50 36.08 0.09
CA VAL A 720 19.28 37.47 -0.35
C VAL A 720 17.77 37.73 -0.46
N PRO A 721 17.21 38.76 0.20
CA PRO A 721 15.78 39.06 0.14
C PRO A 721 15.28 39.24 -1.30
N GLY A 722 14.22 38.53 -1.67
CA GLY A 722 13.63 38.58 -3.02
C GLY A 722 14.42 37.85 -4.12
N SER A 723 15.52 37.19 -3.78
CA SER A 723 16.30 36.32 -4.68
C SER A 723 16.46 34.91 -4.11
N GLU A 724 16.89 33.96 -4.93
CA GLU A 724 17.35 32.63 -4.50
C GLU A 724 18.88 32.58 -4.30
N ASP A 725 19.55 33.73 -4.43
CA ASP A 725 20.99 33.88 -4.22
C ASP A 725 21.33 33.88 -2.72
N LEU A 726 22.59 33.57 -2.44
CA LEU A 726 23.12 33.30 -1.10
C LEU A 726 24.13 34.39 -0.74
N LEU A 727 24.06 34.88 0.49
CA LEU A 727 24.98 35.86 1.07
C LEU A 727 25.83 35.17 2.13
N ILE A 728 27.15 35.26 2.00
CA ILE A 728 28.11 34.69 2.93
C ILE A 728 28.86 35.81 3.63
N PRO A 729 28.64 36.04 4.95
CA PRO A 729 29.53 36.86 5.76
C PRO A 729 30.78 36.07 6.14
N TYR A 730 31.96 36.69 6.03
CA TYR A 730 33.24 36.09 6.42
C TYR A 730 34.24 37.15 6.87
N VAL A 731 35.28 36.70 7.59
CA VAL A 731 36.42 37.55 7.97
C VAL A 731 37.51 37.39 6.93
N ASN A 732 37.95 38.48 6.31
CA ASN A 732 39.03 38.47 5.32
C ASN A 732 40.42 38.37 5.99
N GLU A 733 41.48 38.25 5.20
CA GLU A 733 42.86 38.12 5.74
C GLU A 733 43.36 39.35 6.51
N LYS A 734 42.69 40.51 6.36
CA LYS A 734 42.97 41.73 7.13
C LYS A 734 42.22 41.79 8.46
N GLY A 735 41.35 40.81 8.74
CA GLY A 735 40.52 40.78 9.95
C GLY A 735 39.21 41.57 9.83
N GLU A 736 38.85 42.04 8.63
CA GLU A 736 37.61 42.80 8.40
C GLU A 736 36.45 41.86 8.09
N VAL A 737 35.27 42.15 8.64
CA VAL A 737 34.03 41.44 8.29
C VAL A 737 33.54 41.94 6.94
N THR A 738 33.37 41.05 5.98
CA THR A 738 32.88 41.32 4.63
C THR A 738 31.76 40.33 4.30
N GLU A 739 30.86 40.72 3.40
CA GLU A 739 29.81 39.85 2.86
C GLU A 739 29.94 39.74 1.35
N GLU A 740 29.68 38.56 0.80
CA GLU A 740 29.75 38.31 -0.64
C GLU A 740 28.58 37.46 -1.11
N ARG A 741 28.07 37.78 -2.31
CA ARG A 741 26.92 37.12 -2.92
C ARG A 741 27.36 35.99 -3.84
N PHE A 742 26.70 34.85 -3.72
CA PHE A 742 26.92 33.63 -4.51
C PHE A 742 25.60 33.09 -5.04
N ASP A 743 25.64 32.48 -6.21
CA ASP A 743 24.46 31.89 -6.84
C ASP A 743 24.21 30.46 -6.32
N MET A 744 25.27 29.80 -5.85
CA MET A 744 25.26 28.45 -5.29
C MET A 744 26.36 28.28 -4.24
N VAL A 745 26.08 27.50 -3.21
CA VAL A 745 27.04 27.11 -2.17
C VAL A 745 27.14 25.59 -2.12
N VAL A 746 28.38 25.08 -2.14
CA VAL A 746 28.72 23.67 -2.05
C VAL A 746 29.35 23.37 -0.69
N LEU A 747 28.67 22.58 0.11
CA LEU A 747 29.15 22.10 1.41
C LEU A 747 30.09 20.93 1.19
N SER A 748 31.36 21.12 1.50
CA SER A 748 32.35 20.04 1.41
C SER A 748 32.19 19.12 2.63
N VAL A 749 31.31 18.12 2.50
CA VAL A 749 30.92 17.20 3.58
C VAL A 749 31.95 16.11 3.87
N GLY A 750 32.21 15.88 5.16
CA GLY A 750 33.12 14.86 5.66
C GLY A 750 32.61 13.43 5.53
N MET A 751 33.49 12.47 5.86
CA MET A 751 33.18 11.05 5.93
C MET A 751 32.93 10.64 7.38
N GLU A 752 31.87 9.87 7.61
CA GLU A 752 31.56 9.27 8.91
C GLU A 752 31.16 7.79 8.78
N THR A 753 31.14 7.08 9.91
CA THR A 753 30.66 5.69 9.95
C THR A 753 29.16 5.67 10.24
N SER A 754 28.38 4.99 9.38
CA SER A 754 26.93 4.91 9.53
C SER A 754 26.50 4.15 10.79
N SER A 755 25.30 4.45 11.28
CA SER A 755 24.73 3.80 12.46
C SER A 755 24.61 2.27 12.29
N GLU A 756 24.33 1.81 11.07
CA GLU A 756 24.23 0.40 10.70
C GLU A 756 25.59 -0.30 10.78
N VAL A 757 26.66 0.38 10.37
CA VAL A 757 28.03 -0.15 10.44
C VAL A 757 28.52 -0.20 11.88
N VAL A 758 28.19 0.80 12.69
CA VAL A 758 28.46 0.78 14.15
C VAL A 758 27.73 -0.39 14.82
N ALA A 759 26.46 -0.59 14.49
CA ALA A 759 25.68 -1.72 15.01
C ALA A 759 26.25 -3.08 14.55
N MET A 760 26.71 -3.18 13.30
CA MET A 760 27.40 -4.36 12.79
C MET A 760 28.69 -4.62 13.58
N ALA A 761 29.55 -3.61 13.77
CA ALA A 761 30.80 -3.77 14.51
C ALA A 761 30.57 -4.27 15.94
N LYS A 762 29.58 -3.69 16.65
CA LYS A 762 29.15 -4.14 17.98
C LYS A 762 28.71 -5.60 17.97
N LYS A 763 27.87 -6.00 17.00
CA LYS A 763 27.43 -7.40 16.84
C LYS A 763 28.59 -8.36 16.56
N LEU A 764 29.61 -7.91 15.84
CA LEU A 764 30.78 -8.72 15.51
C LEU A 764 31.83 -8.79 16.62
N GLY A 765 31.69 -7.98 17.69
CA GLY A 765 32.67 -7.86 18.75
C GLY A 765 33.93 -7.09 18.32
N ILE A 766 33.78 -6.14 17.42
CA ILE A 766 34.88 -5.34 16.87
C ILE A 766 34.97 -4.02 17.61
N GLU A 767 36.14 -3.72 18.15
CA GLU A 767 36.42 -2.45 18.82
C GLU A 767 36.45 -1.30 17.81
N LEU A 768 35.82 -0.20 18.19
CA LEU A 768 35.82 1.04 17.43
C LEU A 768 36.71 2.07 18.13
N SER A 769 37.34 2.94 17.35
CA SER A 769 38.03 4.13 17.84
C SER A 769 37.03 5.20 18.33
N GLU A 770 37.54 6.26 18.96
CA GLU A 770 36.74 7.43 19.37
C GLU A 770 35.93 8.01 18.19
N GLY A 771 36.54 8.08 17.00
CA GLY A 771 35.87 8.50 15.76
C GLY A 771 34.89 7.49 15.15
N ARG A 772 34.55 6.40 15.86
CA ARG A 772 33.65 5.31 15.44
C ARG A 772 34.14 4.49 14.22
N PHE A 773 35.43 4.56 13.89
CA PHE A 773 36.07 3.72 12.88
C PHE A 773 36.58 2.41 13.49
N CYS A 774 36.89 1.40 12.69
CA CYS A 774 37.50 0.17 13.18
C CYS A 774 38.86 0.47 13.84
N ASN A 775 39.03 0.02 15.08
CA ASN A 775 40.30 0.17 15.79
C ASN A 775 41.33 -0.84 15.27
N THR A 776 42.53 -0.37 14.92
CA THR A 776 43.62 -1.20 14.37
C THR A 776 44.96 -0.78 14.98
N GLY A 777 45.88 -1.73 15.19
CA GLY A 777 47.20 -1.44 15.75
C GLY A 777 48.22 -0.93 14.71
N PRO A 778 49.23 -0.14 15.11
CA PRO A 778 50.21 0.45 14.19
C PRO A 778 51.04 -0.57 13.42
N PHE A 779 51.32 -1.73 14.01
CA PHE A 779 52.07 -2.84 13.39
C PHE A 779 51.16 -3.89 12.71
N LYS A 780 49.84 -3.75 12.83
CA LYS A 780 48.83 -4.64 12.23
C LYS A 780 47.66 -3.80 11.68
N PRO A 781 47.91 -2.95 10.66
CA PRO A 781 47.00 -1.87 10.26
C PRO A 781 45.68 -2.33 9.61
N VAL A 782 45.57 -3.64 9.30
CA VAL A 782 44.37 -4.25 8.71
C VAL A 782 43.71 -5.28 9.63
N SER A 783 44.31 -5.58 10.79
CA SER A 783 43.74 -6.53 11.75
C SER A 783 42.77 -5.81 12.67
N THR A 784 41.57 -6.39 12.83
CA THR A 784 40.60 -5.92 13.83
C THR A 784 40.94 -6.48 15.22
N SER A 785 40.18 -6.07 16.25
CA SER A 785 40.27 -6.66 17.60
C SER A 785 39.89 -8.14 17.66
N ARG A 786 39.27 -8.68 16.60
CA ARG A 786 38.89 -10.09 16.51
C ARG A 786 39.76 -10.82 15.48
N GLU A 787 40.52 -11.80 15.94
CA GLU A 787 41.42 -12.56 15.08
C GLU A 787 40.68 -13.27 13.94
N GLY A 788 41.27 -13.29 12.73
CA GLY A 788 40.66 -13.84 11.52
C GLY A 788 39.62 -12.91 10.87
N ILE A 789 39.37 -11.73 11.44
CA ILE A 789 38.58 -10.66 10.83
C ILE A 789 39.51 -9.46 10.56
N TYR A 790 39.50 -9.00 9.31
CA TYR A 790 40.32 -7.89 8.83
C TYR A 790 39.43 -6.74 8.35
N VAL A 791 40.01 -5.55 8.23
CA VAL A 791 39.32 -4.34 7.74
C VAL A 791 40.13 -3.68 6.63
N CYS A 792 39.44 -3.06 5.68
CA CYS A 792 40.07 -2.19 4.68
C CYS A 792 39.17 -1.02 4.30
N GLY A 793 39.76 -0.01 3.65
CA GLY A 793 39.04 1.15 3.14
C GLY A 793 38.56 2.09 4.24
N ALA A 794 37.55 2.89 3.94
CA ALA A 794 37.13 4.02 4.78
C ALA A 794 36.62 3.63 6.18
N PHE A 795 36.26 2.36 6.41
CA PHE A 795 35.84 1.92 7.74
C PHE A 795 36.98 1.91 8.77
N GLN A 796 38.24 1.79 8.34
CA GLN A 796 39.40 1.96 9.24
C GLN A 796 39.71 3.44 9.53
N GLY A 797 39.13 4.36 8.76
CA GLY A 797 39.34 5.81 8.88
C GLY A 797 39.25 6.50 7.51
N PRO A 798 39.03 7.83 7.46
CA PRO A 798 38.92 8.56 6.20
C PRO A 798 40.21 8.49 5.39
N LYS A 799 40.10 8.23 4.08
CA LYS A 799 41.23 8.04 3.16
C LYS A 799 40.81 8.12 1.71
N ASP A 800 41.79 8.23 0.83
CA ASP A 800 41.60 8.24 -0.62
C ASP A 800 41.49 6.82 -1.23
N ILE A 801 41.28 6.78 -2.54
CA ILE A 801 41.17 5.53 -3.31
C ILE A 801 42.49 4.74 -3.28
N PRO A 802 43.66 5.31 -3.61
CA PRO A 802 44.93 4.57 -3.54
C PRO A 802 45.20 3.90 -2.19
N GLN A 803 45.03 4.61 -1.08
CA GLN A 803 45.22 4.06 0.26
C GLN A 803 44.23 2.94 0.55
N SER A 804 42.98 3.07 0.10
CA SER A 804 41.96 2.02 0.22
C SER A 804 42.35 0.75 -0.54
N VAL A 805 42.89 0.88 -1.75
CA VAL A 805 43.36 -0.26 -2.56
C VAL A 805 44.58 -0.94 -1.92
N VAL A 806 45.52 -0.16 -1.37
CA VAL A 806 46.67 -0.69 -0.63
C VAL A 806 46.21 -1.49 0.59
N GLN A 807 45.28 -0.94 1.39
CA GLN A 807 44.72 -1.65 2.54
C GLN A 807 43.95 -2.91 2.14
N ALA A 808 43.19 -2.88 1.04
CA ALA A 808 42.49 -4.06 0.54
C ALA A 808 43.48 -5.19 0.17
N SER A 809 44.59 -4.84 -0.47
CA SER A 809 45.66 -5.79 -0.81
C SER A 809 46.32 -6.37 0.45
N ALA A 810 46.59 -5.53 1.45
CA ALA A 810 47.14 -5.96 2.73
C ALA A 810 46.18 -6.88 3.51
N ALA A 811 44.89 -6.55 3.56
CA ALA A 811 43.86 -7.38 4.20
C ALA A 811 43.71 -8.74 3.50
N ALA A 812 43.72 -8.76 2.16
CA ALA A 812 43.67 -10.00 1.38
C ALA A 812 44.91 -10.88 1.63
N CYS A 813 46.10 -10.27 1.72
CA CYS A 813 47.34 -10.97 2.04
C CYS A 813 47.30 -11.57 3.45
N ALA A 814 46.86 -10.80 4.45
CA ALA A 814 46.74 -11.26 5.83
C ALA A 814 45.75 -12.43 5.96
N ALA A 815 44.57 -12.31 5.34
CA ALA A 815 43.57 -13.37 5.29
C ALA A 815 44.12 -14.63 4.59
N SER A 816 44.83 -14.46 3.48
CA SER A 816 45.38 -15.60 2.70
C SER A 816 46.52 -16.32 3.43
N THR A 817 47.34 -15.59 4.18
CA THR A 817 48.43 -16.16 4.98
C THR A 817 47.86 -17.15 6.00
N ASP A 818 46.80 -16.74 6.67
CA ASP A 818 46.13 -17.53 7.69
C ASP A 818 45.34 -18.72 7.14
N LEU A 819 44.99 -18.70 5.85
CA LEU A 819 44.29 -19.79 5.15
C LEU A 819 45.19 -20.63 4.23
N SER A 820 46.50 -20.41 4.27
CA SER A 820 47.46 -21.06 3.36
C SER A 820 47.38 -22.59 3.37
N ILE A 821 47.13 -23.22 4.53
CA ILE A 821 47.01 -24.67 4.68
C ILE A 821 45.78 -25.28 3.97
N ALA A 822 44.76 -24.47 3.68
CA ALA A 822 43.49 -24.85 3.07
C ALA A 822 43.35 -24.36 1.62
N ARG A 823 44.41 -23.78 1.05
CA ARG A 823 44.41 -23.25 -0.32
C ARG A 823 43.98 -24.34 -1.31
N TRP A 824 43.11 -23.97 -2.25
CA TRP A 824 42.57 -24.85 -3.31
C TRP A 824 41.63 -25.98 -2.88
N ARG A 825 41.37 -26.17 -1.57
CA ARG A 825 40.48 -27.26 -1.11
C ARG A 825 39.01 -27.09 -1.50
N GLU A 826 38.55 -25.85 -1.63
CA GLU A 826 37.15 -25.48 -1.91
C GLU A 826 37.01 -24.69 -3.24
N THR A 827 38.00 -24.79 -4.14
CA THR A 827 37.96 -24.06 -5.42
C THR A 827 37.15 -24.82 -6.45
N THR A 828 36.04 -24.22 -6.92
CA THR A 828 35.26 -24.72 -8.06
C THR A 828 35.81 -24.22 -9.38
N ILE A 829 36.01 -25.11 -10.35
CA ILE A 829 36.36 -24.75 -11.73
C ILE A 829 35.09 -24.26 -12.42
N ARG A 830 35.14 -23.04 -13.00
CA ARG A 830 34.04 -22.49 -13.79
C ARG A 830 33.85 -23.35 -15.04
N GLN A 831 32.69 -24.01 -15.16
CA GLN A 831 32.29 -24.64 -16.42
C GLN A 831 31.95 -23.55 -17.42
N ILE A 832 32.73 -23.47 -18.50
CA ILE A 832 32.45 -22.60 -19.65
C ILE A 832 31.57 -23.44 -20.60
N PRO A 833 30.39 -22.96 -21.03
CA PRO A 833 29.59 -23.66 -22.03
C PRO A 833 30.43 -23.87 -23.30
N ALA A 834 30.22 -24.99 -24.00
CA ALA A 834 30.85 -25.21 -25.30
C ALA A 834 30.40 -24.10 -26.26
N GLU A 835 31.35 -23.52 -27.01
CA GLU A 835 31.02 -22.59 -28.10
C GLU A 835 30.12 -23.31 -29.11
N ILE A 836 29.04 -22.64 -29.52
CA ILE A 836 28.09 -23.17 -30.50
C ILE A 836 28.25 -22.33 -31.77
N ASP A 837 28.53 -22.98 -32.89
CA ASP A 837 28.58 -22.32 -34.19
C ASP A 837 27.15 -21.98 -34.64
N VAL A 838 26.85 -20.68 -34.71
CA VAL A 838 25.53 -20.15 -35.09
C VAL A 838 25.46 -19.72 -36.55
N SER A 839 26.52 -19.96 -37.35
CA SER A 839 26.56 -19.57 -38.76
C SER A 839 25.53 -20.28 -39.65
N ALA A 840 24.93 -21.37 -39.16
CA ALA A 840 23.90 -22.15 -39.87
C ALA A 840 22.47 -21.97 -39.33
N SER A 841 22.26 -21.07 -38.36
CA SER A 841 20.94 -20.85 -37.73
C SER A 841 20.35 -19.51 -38.17
N GLU A 842 19.78 -19.47 -39.38
CA GLU A 842 18.88 -18.39 -39.85
C GLU A 842 17.40 -18.75 -39.61
#